data_AF-A0A497SIJ6-F1
#
_entry.id   AF-A0A497SIJ6-F1
#
_cell.length_a   1.000
_cell.length_b   1.000
_cell.length_c   1.000
_cell.angle_alpha   90.00
_cell.angle_beta   90.00
_cell.angle_gamma   90.00
#
_symmetry.space_group_name_H-M   'P 1'
#
loop_
_entity.id
_entity.type
_entity.pdbx_description
1 polymer ?
#
loop_
_entity_poly.entity_id
_entity_poly.type
_entity_poly.pdbx_seq_one_letter_code
_entity_poly.pdbx_strand_id
1 'polypeptide(L)'
;MSEANFDIKALREAARRYFEQGIPVIPAYIYFDKKKQRYEKIFLVDEWKKWQTEPQTVEEFGNLNWEKANGFAIINGVKTKDGLYVGVVDFDVKGLEPKNIEVGKRIVGELPITQLETTVNGGEHRIYLSRKPVQTVKSYRVLAGVELLGRGTIAVMAPSFGYKRLNDNTPTIIEDLTDKFMKAVEKYLDLIPAKKSFLFEREADRKYSGAHPVCIEELLKGVPEGMRNETAIRLACYFINFRGWKEERALEKLIKWNAKNKPPLDEAEIRAVVKSAVKGGYNYGCNDRIFSQFCCDECVFWHVKLGKKYRKEALELLTRPDSILVIVEALKEQGVKTDFFTSLDIFFSELSRKLANKDRRLKFEPLNIRLSSLTSTGKSWVVIAATNLQPPEEVICRSGLSKKAVWHMKESVPISENKKLLDLRDKVLVILEESESKDFLNEIKPILSHDMWETAYEYTDRRRKGEQLTSCVQVVKGWPAYVGLTTVPEKNPEQQSRAVLVTPSLGNKKYRKVIMEDNSLDIPWECEEEIKYTYMIQEAIRRLEKPKFWAPWFFIVKENFPTESGGVSMRKWVFFKNFILSIAFWYQKVLPKVKVRDEEYVLIPIWVYELALLIKDTNLIEFVRDLEPDVIQFYQHLLRSQKEYWRGYRELQQEAQQCFGQWIARTTLTRRYIEPLEQLGLIEATQDEIDKRLKKFTVYTEKMTNLTKLKIILSELKKPETKEKIKRKIMSIGTGIYTTEGRRLSPDEVVELVYTRDSVDIIFEELNRIKMEEIQEETSKKDLVGLVIFSDENKPKSGEFKCPYCPCVFGSERDLKAHLKTHNLGGESRDVEMGEMSDKGESNVG
;
A
#
# COMPACT_ATOMS: atom_id res chain seq x y z
N MET A 1 -46.06 23.03 -7.16
CA MET A 1 -47.12 23.92 -6.64
C MET A 1 -46.80 25.30 -7.17
N SER A 2 -47.69 25.85 -7.98
CA SER A 2 -47.64 27.21 -8.51
C SER A 2 -47.55 28.23 -7.36
N GLU A 3 -46.92 29.38 -7.63
CA GLU A 3 -46.87 30.57 -6.78
C GLU A 3 -48.28 31.12 -6.55
N ALA A 4 -49.10 30.40 -5.79
CA ALA A 4 -50.40 30.83 -5.34
C ALA A 4 -50.21 31.86 -4.23
N ASN A 5 -50.90 33.01 -4.36
CA ASN A 5 -50.96 34.12 -3.41
C ASN A 5 -50.80 33.64 -1.96
N PHE A 6 -49.58 33.78 -1.43
CA PHE A 6 -49.30 33.57 -0.02
C PHE A 6 -50.03 34.68 0.75
N ASP A 7 -50.72 34.36 1.85
CA ASP A 7 -51.43 35.38 2.62
C ASP A 7 -50.42 36.24 3.40
N ILE A 8 -49.89 37.27 2.73
CA ILE A 8 -48.92 38.21 3.27
C ILE A 8 -49.50 38.92 4.51
N LYS A 9 -50.82 39.14 4.55
CA LYS A 9 -51.47 39.79 5.70
C LYS A 9 -51.43 38.88 6.93
N ALA A 10 -51.79 37.61 6.78
CA ALA A 10 -51.68 36.63 7.87
C ALA A 10 -50.22 36.39 8.31
N LEU A 11 -49.29 36.37 7.36
CA LEU A 11 -47.86 36.23 7.62
C LEU A 11 -47.31 37.41 8.45
N ARG A 12 -47.62 38.63 8.03
CA ARG A 12 -47.21 39.85 8.73
C ARG A 12 -47.85 39.94 10.11
N GLU A 13 -49.09 39.50 10.25
CA GLU A 13 -49.79 39.46 11.54
C GLU A 13 -49.15 38.45 12.51
N ALA A 14 -48.77 37.27 12.01
CA ALA A 14 -48.03 36.29 12.82
C ALA A 14 -46.67 36.85 13.28
N ALA A 15 -45.92 37.50 12.38
CA ALA A 15 -44.66 38.15 12.72
C ALA A 15 -44.83 39.30 13.73
N ARG A 16 -45.90 40.09 13.60
CA ARG A 16 -46.24 41.18 14.53
C ARG A 16 -46.36 40.69 15.97
N ARG A 17 -46.94 39.51 16.21
CA ARG A 17 -47.09 38.95 17.56
C ARG A 17 -45.75 38.68 18.25
N TYR A 18 -44.72 38.28 17.51
CA TYR A 18 -43.37 38.11 18.04
C TYR A 18 -42.69 39.46 18.28
N PHE A 19 -42.84 40.39 17.34
CA PHE A 19 -42.36 41.76 17.48
C PHE A 19 -42.95 42.45 18.71
N GLU A 20 -44.25 42.29 18.97
CA GLU A 20 -44.94 42.86 20.14
C GLU A 20 -44.40 42.33 21.47
N GLN A 21 -43.85 41.10 21.49
CA GLN A 21 -43.15 40.51 22.64
C GLN A 21 -41.70 41.01 22.79
N GLY A 22 -41.23 41.88 21.88
CA GLY A 22 -39.86 42.37 21.84
C GLY A 22 -38.88 41.42 21.15
N ILE A 23 -39.37 40.45 20.37
CA ILE A 23 -38.53 39.55 19.58
C ILE A 23 -38.39 40.14 18.17
N PRO A 24 -37.18 40.51 17.74
CA PRO A 24 -36.97 41.02 16.40
C PRO A 24 -37.35 40.01 15.33
N VAL A 25 -37.99 40.49 14.26
CA VAL A 25 -38.48 39.67 13.15
C VAL A 25 -37.99 40.19 11.81
N ILE A 26 -37.77 39.27 10.88
CA ILE A 26 -37.29 39.57 9.53
C ILE A 26 -38.11 38.81 8.48
N PRO A 27 -38.53 39.47 7.38
CA PRO A 27 -39.16 38.79 6.25
C PRO A 27 -38.16 37.88 5.52
N ALA A 28 -38.66 36.78 4.99
CA ALA A 28 -37.89 35.79 4.26
C ALA A 28 -38.61 35.35 2.97
N TYR A 29 -37.83 35.00 1.97
CA TYR A 29 -38.27 34.32 0.76
C TYR A 29 -37.64 32.92 0.69
N ILE A 30 -38.49 31.91 0.58
CA ILE A 30 -38.14 30.50 0.65
C ILE A 30 -38.50 29.86 -0.68
N TYR A 31 -37.54 29.20 -1.32
CA TYR A 31 -37.75 28.55 -2.62
C TYR A 31 -36.93 27.26 -2.72
N PHE A 32 -37.33 26.38 -3.65
CA PHE A 32 -36.58 25.15 -3.92
C PHE A 32 -35.54 25.40 -5.02
N ASP A 33 -34.25 25.26 -4.69
CA ASP A 33 -33.15 25.37 -5.65
C ASP A 33 -32.97 24.04 -6.37
N LYS A 34 -33.35 24.00 -7.66
CA LYS A 34 -33.25 22.80 -8.50
C LYS A 34 -31.81 22.34 -8.72
N LYS A 35 -30.82 23.25 -8.74
CA LYS A 35 -29.41 22.89 -8.95
C LYS A 35 -28.84 22.23 -7.70
N LYS A 36 -29.17 22.76 -6.52
CA LYS A 36 -28.69 22.24 -5.23
C LYS A 36 -29.56 21.14 -4.63
N GLN A 37 -30.71 20.84 -5.22
CA GLN A 37 -31.68 19.85 -4.75
C GLN A 37 -32.08 20.06 -3.28
N ARG A 38 -32.29 21.33 -2.87
CA ARG A 38 -32.66 21.72 -1.51
C ARG A 38 -33.41 23.04 -1.47
N TYR A 39 -34.15 23.28 -0.38
CA TYR A 39 -34.74 24.59 -0.11
C TYR A 39 -33.68 25.60 0.34
N GLU A 40 -33.71 26.79 -0.25
CA GLU A 40 -32.90 27.95 0.10
C GLU A 40 -33.78 29.02 0.75
N LYS A 41 -33.17 29.86 1.59
CA LYS A 41 -33.84 30.92 2.34
C LYS A 41 -33.09 32.23 2.11
N ILE A 42 -33.78 33.25 1.60
CA ILE A 42 -33.26 34.61 1.46
C ILE A 42 -33.95 35.47 2.51
N PHE A 43 -33.18 36.10 3.39
CA PHE A 43 -33.72 37.07 4.33
C PHE A 43 -33.71 38.45 3.66
N LEU A 44 -34.82 39.17 3.67
CA LEU A 44 -34.98 40.42 2.92
C LEU A 44 -34.47 41.64 3.72
N VAL A 45 -33.43 41.43 4.52
CA VAL A 45 -32.75 42.44 5.35
C VAL A 45 -31.26 42.10 5.42
N ASP A 46 -30.39 43.07 5.13
CA ASP A 46 -28.94 42.86 5.08
C ASP A 46 -28.28 42.87 6.48
N GLU A 47 -28.79 43.67 7.42
CA GLU A 47 -28.15 43.93 8.73
C GLU A 47 -28.94 43.43 9.94
N TRP A 48 -29.54 42.24 9.88
CA TRP A 48 -30.36 41.72 10.99
C TRP A 48 -29.58 41.56 12.32
N LYS A 49 -28.25 41.41 12.27
CA LYS A 49 -27.41 41.17 13.45
C LYS A 49 -27.42 42.33 14.46
N LYS A 50 -27.67 43.57 14.03
CA LYS A 50 -27.77 44.73 14.94
C LYS A 50 -28.85 44.51 16.01
N TRP A 51 -29.92 43.81 15.64
CA TRP A 51 -31.03 43.49 16.55
C TRP A 51 -30.73 42.37 17.56
N GLN A 52 -29.50 41.85 17.60
CA GLN A 52 -29.01 41.01 18.71
C GLN A 52 -28.68 41.82 19.96
N THR A 53 -28.38 43.11 19.80
CA THR A 53 -27.99 44.02 20.89
C THR A 53 -28.97 45.17 21.06
N GLU A 54 -29.69 45.53 20.00
CA GLU A 54 -30.63 46.66 19.97
C GLU A 54 -32.06 46.16 19.72
N PRO A 55 -33.09 46.67 20.42
CA PRO A 55 -34.48 46.34 20.10
C PRO A 55 -34.87 46.84 18.70
N GLN A 56 -35.59 46.03 17.92
CA GLN A 56 -36.18 46.46 16.65
C GLN A 56 -37.26 47.53 16.90
N THR A 57 -37.21 48.66 16.20
CA THR A 57 -38.18 49.74 16.39
C THR A 57 -39.49 49.50 15.62
N VAL A 58 -40.55 50.21 16.00
CA VAL A 58 -41.86 50.16 15.29
C VAL A 58 -41.73 50.64 13.85
N GLU A 59 -40.91 51.68 13.62
CA GLU A 59 -40.62 52.20 12.28
C GLU A 59 -39.84 51.17 11.45
N GLU A 60 -38.82 50.53 12.03
CA GLU A 60 -38.06 49.48 11.36
C GLU A 60 -38.94 48.29 10.97
N PHE A 61 -39.82 47.82 11.86
CA PHE A 61 -40.78 46.75 11.55
C PHE A 61 -41.79 47.18 10.48
N GLY A 62 -42.25 48.43 10.52
CA GLY A 62 -43.17 49.04 9.56
C GLY A 62 -42.60 49.07 8.13
N ASN A 63 -41.29 49.31 8.01
CA ASN A 63 -40.56 49.46 6.75
C ASN A 63 -40.01 48.15 6.16
N LEU A 64 -40.22 46.99 6.82
CA LEU A 64 -39.80 45.69 6.30
C LEU A 64 -40.48 45.36 4.97
N ASN A 65 -39.73 44.82 4.00
CA ASN A 65 -40.25 44.43 2.69
C ASN A 65 -41.05 43.13 2.77
N TRP A 66 -42.36 43.25 2.98
CA TRP A 66 -43.30 42.12 3.05
C TRP A 66 -43.84 41.68 1.68
N GLU A 67 -43.78 42.53 0.65
CA GLU A 67 -44.36 42.26 -0.67
C GLU A 67 -43.75 41.04 -1.36
N LYS A 68 -42.44 40.83 -1.13
CA LYS A 68 -41.69 39.70 -1.67
C LYS A 68 -41.57 38.52 -0.70
N ALA A 69 -42.18 38.62 0.48
CA ALA A 69 -42.02 37.61 1.53
C ALA A 69 -43.04 36.47 1.36
N ASN A 70 -42.56 35.24 1.44
CA ASN A 70 -43.41 34.07 1.66
C ASN A 70 -43.10 33.39 3.01
N GLY A 71 -42.32 34.05 3.86
CA GLY A 71 -41.97 33.61 5.19
C GLY A 71 -41.45 34.75 6.08
N PHE A 72 -41.23 34.44 7.35
CA PHE A 72 -40.54 35.29 8.30
C PHE A 72 -39.69 34.46 9.26
N ALA A 73 -38.70 35.11 9.86
CA ALA A 73 -37.83 34.52 10.87
C ALA A 73 -37.78 35.40 12.11
N ILE A 74 -37.52 34.78 13.26
CA ILE A 74 -37.22 35.46 14.52
C ILE A 74 -35.72 35.42 14.78
N ILE A 75 -35.22 36.41 15.51
CA ILE A 75 -33.83 36.44 15.96
C ILE A 75 -33.73 35.77 17.35
N ASN A 76 -32.92 34.71 17.43
CA ASN A 76 -32.79 33.90 18.64
C ASN A 76 -31.79 34.48 19.64
N GLY A 77 -31.97 34.13 20.91
CA GLY A 77 -31.10 34.56 22.01
C GLY A 77 -31.27 36.01 22.43
N VAL A 78 -32.29 36.71 21.91
CA VAL A 78 -32.64 38.09 22.28
C VAL A 78 -33.57 38.09 23.50
N LYS A 79 -33.45 39.12 24.34
CA LYS A 79 -34.28 39.31 25.53
C LYS A 79 -35.62 39.96 25.14
N THR A 80 -36.70 39.27 25.46
CA THR A 80 -38.10 39.73 25.34
C THR A 80 -38.42 40.86 26.32
N LYS A 81 -39.59 41.51 26.13
CA LYS A 81 -40.09 42.57 27.04
C LYS A 81 -40.27 42.07 28.48
N ASP A 82 -40.65 40.81 28.65
CA ASP A 82 -40.84 40.17 29.95
C ASP A 82 -39.52 39.67 30.58
N GLY A 83 -38.39 39.98 29.95
CA GLY A 83 -37.06 39.66 30.46
C GLY A 83 -36.58 38.24 30.21
N LEU A 84 -37.32 37.45 29.42
CA LEU A 84 -36.97 36.08 29.02
C LEU A 84 -36.19 36.06 27.69
N TYR A 85 -35.50 34.96 27.37
CA TYR A 85 -34.72 34.78 26.14
C TYR A 85 -35.32 33.70 25.26
N VAL A 86 -35.57 34.00 23.98
CA VAL A 86 -36.10 33.01 23.04
C VAL A 86 -35.00 32.06 22.55
N GLY A 87 -35.31 30.76 22.52
CA GLY A 87 -34.43 29.73 21.98
C GLY A 87 -35.22 28.64 21.26
N VAL A 88 -34.63 28.06 20.22
CA VAL A 88 -35.28 27.02 19.39
C VAL A 88 -34.40 25.78 19.40
N VAL A 89 -34.97 24.62 19.72
CA VAL A 89 -34.34 23.33 19.46
C VAL A 89 -34.80 22.85 18.10
N ASP A 90 -33.88 22.77 17.15
CA ASP A 90 -34.13 22.25 15.80
C ASP A 90 -33.74 20.77 15.73
N PHE A 91 -34.68 19.94 15.30
CA PHE A 91 -34.53 18.50 15.17
C PHE A 91 -34.75 18.08 13.71
N ASP A 92 -33.67 17.70 13.03
CA ASP A 92 -33.66 17.27 11.64
C ASP A 92 -32.96 15.92 11.51
N VAL A 93 -33.68 14.93 10.96
CA VAL A 93 -33.23 13.54 10.84
C VAL A 93 -32.60 13.22 9.48
N LYS A 94 -32.57 14.18 8.55
CA LYS A 94 -32.10 13.95 7.18
C LYS A 94 -30.64 13.49 7.15
N GLY A 95 -30.41 12.30 6.60
CA GLY A 95 -29.06 11.73 6.41
C GLY A 95 -28.47 11.03 7.64
N LEU A 96 -29.25 10.79 8.69
CA LEU A 96 -28.81 10.09 9.90
C LEU A 96 -29.12 8.58 9.86
N GLU A 97 -28.30 7.79 10.55
CA GLU A 97 -28.56 6.36 10.77
C GLU A 97 -29.74 6.14 11.74
N PRO A 98 -30.52 5.05 11.62
CA PRO A 98 -31.70 4.79 12.46
C PRO A 98 -31.44 4.89 13.97
N LYS A 99 -30.29 4.37 14.45
CA LYS A 99 -29.90 4.45 15.87
C LYS A 99 -29.66 5.89 16.35
N ASN A 100 -29.12 6.75 15.49
CA ASN A 100 -28.83 8.16 15.81
C ASN A 100 -30.14 8.95 15.85
N ILE A 101 -31.08 8.63 14.96
CA ILE A 101 -32.44 9.19 14.97
C ILE A 101 -33.14 8.84 16.28
N GLU A 102 -33.02 7.60 16.75
CA GLU A 102 -33.61 7.17 18.02
C GLU A 102 -33.04 7.93 19.22
N VAL A 103 -31.71 8.15 19.25
CA VAL A 103 -31.08 8.97 20.28
C VAL A 103 -31.57 10.42 20.22
N GLY A 104 -31.66 11.01 19.03
CA GLY A 104 -32.23 12.34 18.84
C GLY A 104 -33.65 12.46 19.39
N LYS A 105 -34.51 11.48 19.11
CA LYS A 105 -35.88 11.38 19.64
C LYS A 105 -35.91 11.33 21.17
N ARG A 106 -34.99 10.59 21.81
CA ARG A 106 -34.87 10.52 23.27
C ARG A 106 -34.43 11.86 23.87
N ILE A 107 -33.47 12.54 23.25
CA ILE A 107 -32.99 13.86 23.69
C ILE A 107 -34.14 14.88 23.66
N VAL A 108 -34.84 15.00 22.53
CA VAL A 108 -35.97 15.95 22.44
C VAL A 108 -37.15 15.55 23.33
N GLY A 109 -37.28 14.26 23.66
CA GLY A 109 -38.30 13.72 24.56
C GLY A 109 -38.10 14.07 26.05
N GLU A 110 -36.89 14.41 26.49
CA GLU A 110 -36.63 14.89 27.86
C GLU A 110 -36.98 16.38 28.05
N LEU A 111 -37.10 17.10 26.94
CA LEU A 111 -37.45 18.51 27.00
C LEU A 111 -38.97 18.65 27.20
N PRO A 112 -39.42 19.66 27.98
CA PRO A 112 -40.84 19.90 28.17
C PRO A 112 -41.57 20.08 26.84
N ILE A 113 -42.81 19.61 26.77
CA ILE A 113 -43.69 19.89 25.64
C ILE A 113 -43.83 21.42 25.51
N THR A 114 -43.76 21.93 24.28
CA THR A 114 -43.77 23.36 24.00
C THR A 114 -44.45 23.66 22.67
N GLN A 115 -44.41 24.89 22.17
CA GLN A 115 -44.80 25.23 20.80
C GLN A 115 -43.95 24.42 19.79
N LEU A 116 -44.61 23.62 18.96
CA LEU A 116 -43.99 22.77 17.95
C LEU A 116 -44.35 23.24 16.55
N GLU A 117 -43.36 23.22 15.66
CA GLU A 117 -43.53 23.54 14.24
C GLU A 117 -42.75 22.56 13.36
N THR A 118 -43.30 22.19 12.21
CA THR A 118 -42.55 21.45 11.18
C THR A 118 -41.79 22.43 10.28
N THR A 119 -40.61 22.04 9.83
CA THR A 119 -39.80 22.77 8.87
C THR A 119 -40.08 22.31 7.43
N VAL A 120 -39.59 23.08 6.46
CA VAL A 120 -39.73 22.79 5.02
C VAL A 120 -39.11 21.45 4.59
N ASN A 121 -38.18 20.89 5.36
CA ASN A 121 -37.56 19.58 5.09
C ASN A 121 -38.18 18.44 5.92
N GLY A 122 -39.25 18.70 6.68
CA GLY A 122 -39.88 17.71 7.56
C GLY A 122 -39.21 17.54 8.93
N GLY A 123 -38.29 18.44 9.31
CA GLY A 123 -37.76 18.51 10.68
C GLY A 123 -38.70 19.25 11.65
N GLU A 124 -38.35 19.33 12.92
CA GLU A 124 -39.14 19.95 13.98
C GLU A 124 -38.41 21.15 14.63
N HIS A 125 -39.06 22.30 14.73
CA HIS A 125 -38.67 23.37 15.63
C HIS A 125 -39.46 23.26 16.94
N ARG A 126 -38.75 23.29 18.07
CA ARG A 126 -39.34 23.36 19.42
C ARG A 126 -38.94 24.67 20.08
N ILE A 127 -39.89 25.56 20.31
CA ILE A 127 -39.64 26.94 20.72
C ILE A 127 -39.79 27.08 22.24
N TYR A 128 -38.83 27.70 22.91
CA TYR A 128 -38.85 27.90 24.36
C TYR A 128 -38.53 29.34 24.74
N LEU A 129 -38.94 29.74 25.95
CA LEU A 129 -38.51 30.96 26.61
C LEU A 129 -37.63 30.58 27.81
N SER A 130 -36.44 31.14 27.89
CA SER A 130 -35.45 30.84 28.94
C SER A 130 -35.30 32.04 29.89
N ARG A 131 -35.21 31.82 31.20
CA ARG A 131 -34.90 32.90 32.15
C ARG A 131 -33.44 33.35 32.05
N LYS A 132 -32.56 32.48 31.56
CA LYS A 132 -31.15 32.77 31.28
C LYS A 132 -30.85 32.89 29.78
N PRO A 133 -29.77 33.60 29.40
CA PRO A 133 -29.34 33.69 28.00
C PRO A 133 -29.13 32.32 27.35
N VAL A 134 -29.67 32.15 26.14
CA VAL A 134 -29.56 30.90 25.37
C VAL A 134 -28.33 30.96 24.47
N GLN A 135 -27.39 30.03 24.65
CA GLN A 135 -26.22 29.88 23.77
C GLN A 135 -26.53 28.95 22.60
N THR A 136 -25.86 29.18 21.48
CA THR A 136 -26.01 28.34 20.29
C THR A 136 -25.14 27.10 20.38
N VAL A 137 -25.73 25.92 20.17
CA VAL A 137 -25.04 24.61 20.21
C VAL A 137 -25.39 23.80 18.97
N LYS A 138 -24.45 23.67 18.02
CA LYS A 138 -24.65 22.98 16.73
C LYS A 138 -23.95 21.62 16.60
N SER A 139 -23.08 21.29 17.55
CA SER A 139 -22.20 20.11 17.51
C SER A 139 -22.95 18.77 17.42
N TYR A 140 -24.21 18.72 17.85
CA TYR A 140 -24.98 17.48 17.91
C TYR A 140 -25.88 17.22 16.69
N ARG A 141 -25.91 18.14 15.71
CA ARG A 141 -26.69 17.98 14.48
C ARG A 141 -26.27 16.73 13.70
N VAL A 142 -24.97 16.51 13.55
CA VAL A 142 -24.43 15.35 12.80
C VAL A 142 -24.53 14.05 13.61
N LEU A 143 -24.55 14.15 14.94
CA LEU A 143 -24.55 12.99 15.82
C LEU A 143 -25.97 12.47 16.07
N ALA A 144 -26.91 13.35 16.39
CA ALA A 144 -28.25 13.00 16.84
C ALA A 144 -29.37 13.84 16.17
N GLY A 145 -29.03 14.67 15.18
CA GLY A 145 -30.02 15.49 14.46
C GLY A 145 -30.56 16.68 15.25
N VAL A 146 -29.98 16.98 16.42
CA VAL A 146 -30.45 18.04 17.32
C VAL A 146 -29.47 19.21 17.35
N GLU A 147 -29.97 20.44 17.27
CA GLU A 147 -29.21 21.68 17.52
C GLU A 147 -30.02 22.67 18.38
N LEU A 148 -29.32 23.42 19.23
CA LEU A 148 -29.90 24.54 20.00
C LEU A 148 -29.55 25.85 19.31
N LEU A 149 -30.57 26.57 18.86
CA LEU A 149 -30.47 27.87 18.21
C LEU A 149 -30.73 28.97 19.26
N GLY A 150 -29.64 29.63 19.68
CA GLY A 150 -29.64 30.73 20.64
C GLY A 150 -29.02 31.98 20.04
N ARG A 151 -28.23 32.71 20.83
CA ARG A 151 -27.57 33.96 20.42
C ARG A 151 -26.80 33.80 19.10
N GLY A 152 -26.93 34.79 18.21
CA GLY A 152 -26.27 34.81 16.90
C GLY A 152 -26.94 33.96 15.82
N THR A 153 -28.16 33.45 16.05
CA THR A 153 -28.91 32.66 15.07
C THR A 153 -30.31 33.22 14.82
N ILE A 154 -30.95 32.72 13.76
CA ILE A 154 -32.31 33.05 13.36
C ILE A 154 -33.07 31.75 13.09
N ALA A 155 -34.36 31.73 13.40
CA ALA A 155 -35.24 30.59 13.13
C ALA A 155 -36.44 31.04 12.29
N VAL A 156 -36.71 30.33 11.20
CA VAL A 156 -37.92 30.56 10.38
C VAL A 156 -39.11 29.96 11.10
N MET A 157 -40.22 30.69 11.13
CA MET A 157 -41.39 30.37 11.95
C MET A 157 -42.64 30.11 11.09
N ALA A 158 -43.59 29.34 11.60
CA ALA A 158 -44.92 29.22 11.00
C ALA A 158 -45.68 30.58 11.09
N PRO A 159 -46.49 30.96 10.07
CA PRO A 159 -46.91 30.17 8.93
C PRO A 159 -46.08 30.43 7.65
N SER A 160 -44.74 30.50 7.72
CA SER A 160 -43.89 30.63 6.53
C SER A 160 -44.06 29.48 5.54
N PHE A 161 -43.67 29.69 4.27
CA PHE A 161 -43.78 28.69 3.22
C PHE A 161 -43.06 27.38 3.61
N GLY A 162 -43.84 26.30 3.69
CA GLY A 162 -43.36 24.98 4.10
C GLY A 162 -43.23 24.77 5.62
N TYR A 163 -43.52 25.79 6.44
CA TYR A 163 -43.53 25.70 7.90
C TYR A 163 -44.98 25.63 8.40
N LYS A 164 -45.27 24.69 9.30
CA LYS A 164 -46.61 24.54 9.87
C LYS A 164 -46.53 24.36 11.37
N ARG A 165 -47.43 25.02 12.09
CA ARG A 165 -47.59 24.81 13.52
C ARG A 165 -48.22 23.43 13.76
N LEU A 166 -47.66 22.65 14.68
CA LEU A 166 -48.06 21.27 14.97
C LEU A 166 -48.96 21.16 16.21
N ASN A 167 -48.98 22.17 17.07
CA ASN A 167 -49.84 22.23 18.25
C ASN A 167 -50.24 23.68 18.60
N ASP A 168 -51.19 23.84 19.50
CA ASP A 168 -51.70 25.12 20.01
C ASP A 168 -50.91 25.65 21.23
N ASN A 169 -50.00 24.85 21.79
CA ASN A 169 -49.13 25.26 22.88
C ASN A 169 -48.34 26.54 22.58
N THR A 170 -48.21 27.41 23.57
CA THR A 170 -47.28 28.54 23.57
C THR A 170 -45.87 28.08 23.97
N PRO A 171 -44.83 28.91 23.73
CA PRO A 171 -43.48 28.59 24.19
C PRO A 171 -43.43 28.39 25.71
N THR A 172 -42.90 27.25 26.14
CA THR A 172 -42.74 26.92 27.56
C THR A 172 -41.59 27.71 28.16
N ILE A 173 -41.81 28.23 29.37
CA ILE A 173 -40.79 28.94 30.14
C ILE A 173 -39.90 27.92 30.88
N ILE A 174 -38.59 28.04 30.71
CA ILE A 174 -37.56 27.17 31.30
C ILE A 174 -36.54 28.04 32.05
N GLU A 175 -36.01 27.54 33.17
CA GLU A 175 -35.00 28.25 33.97
C GLU A 175 -33.72 28.51 33.16
N ASP A 176 -33.13 27.44 32.62
CA ASP A 176 -31.92 27.47 31.81
C ASP A 176 -32.05 26.47 30.66
N LEU A 177 -32.41 26.96 29.48
CA LEU A 177 -32.58 26.10 28.30
C LEU A 177 -31.25 25.46 27.85
N THR A 178 -30.14 26.18 27.98
CA THR A 178 -28.82 25.69 27.55
C THR A 178 -28.40 24.52 28.43
N ASP A 179 -28.48 24.67 29.75
CA ASP A 179 -28.17 23.61 30.72
C ASP A 179 -29.10 22.39 30.55
N LYS A 180 -30.41 22.62 30.40
CA LYS A 180 -31.39 21.54 30.23
C LYS A 180 -31.17 20.74 28.95
N PHE A 181 -30.87 21.43 27.85
CA PHE A 181 -30.50 20.80 26.59
C PHE A 181 -29.22 19.95 26.74
N MET A 182 -28.18 20.51 27.36
CA MET A 182 -26.91 19.78 27.56
C MET A 182 -27.07 18.54 28.44
N LYS A 183 -27.84 18.62 29.53
CA LYS A 183 -28.15 17.46 30.38
C LYS A 183 -28.91 16.37 29.62
N ALA A 184 -29.86 16.75 28.77
CA ALA A 184 -30.59 15.80 27.93
C ALA A 184 -29.67 15.10 26.92
N VAL A 185 -28.72 15.85 26.34
CA VAL A 185 -27.70 15.30 25.43
C VAL A 185 -26.77 14.34 26.18
N GLU A 186 -26.19 14.76 27.30
CA GLU A 186 -25.23 13.96 28.08
C GLU A 186 -25.80 12.61 28.52
N LYS A 187 -27.10 12.56 28.83
CA LYS A 187 -27.79 11.32 29.25
C LYS A 187 -27.82 10.23 28.16
N TYR A 188 -27.80 10.61 26.89
CA TYR A 188 -28.03 9.68 25.78
C TYR A 188 -26.92 9.63 24.74
N LEU A 189 -25.95 10.55 24.78
CA LEU A 189 -24.88 10.60 23.79
C LEU A 189 -24.00 9.34 23.80
N ASP A 190 -23.79 8.73 24.96
CA ASP A 190 -23.03 7.49 25.12
C ASP A 190 -23.69 6.27 24.45
N LEU A 191 -24.98 6.36 24.11
CA LEU A 191 -25.72 5.32 23.39
C LEU A 191 -25.46 5.35 21.88
N ILE A 192 -24.90 6.44 21.35
CA ILE A 192 -24.37 6.47 20.00
C ILE A 192 -23.01 5.80 20.09
N PRO A 193 -22.84 4.56 19.60
CA PRO A 193 -21.52 3.96 19.56
C PRO A 193 -20.68 4.92 18.75
N ALA A 194 -19.64 5.50 19.38
CA ALA A 194 -18.73 6.44 18.74
C ALA A 194 -18.46 5.87 17.36
N LYS A 195 -18.97 6.53 16.30
CA LYS A 195 -18.68 6.06 14.95
C LYS A 195 -17.19 6.27 14.86
N LYS A 196 -16.44 5.19 15.07
CA LYS A 196 -15.00 5.16 14.88
C LYS A 196 -14.87 5.31 13.37
N SER A 197 -14.98 6.55 12.90
CA SER A 197 -14.55 6.98 11.58
C SER A 197 -13.05 6.93 11.69
N PHE A 198 -12.53 5.70 11.72
CA PHE A 198 -11.12 5.56 11.83
C PHE A 198 -10.55 6.13 10.56
N LEU A 199 -9.55 7.01 10.71
CA LEU A 199 -8.61 7.27 9.65
C LEU A 199 -8.07 5.91 9.12
N PHE A 200 -8.02 4.86 9.98
CA PHE A 200 -7.69 3.46 9.67
C PHE A 200 -8.43 2.45 10.56
N GLU A 201 -9.07 1.42 10.00
CA GLU A 201 -9.36 0.17 10.75
C GLU A 201 -8.04 -0.58 11.03
N ARG A 202 -7.12 0.06 11.78
CA ARG A 202 -6.01 -0.63 12.44
C ARG A 202 -6.55 -1.16 13.77
N GLU A 203 -5.99 -2.27 14.24
CA GLU A 203 -6.12 -2.67 15.64
C GLU A 203 -5.96 -1.43 16.52
N ALA A 204 -6.92 -1.19 17.41
CA ALA A 204 -7.11 0.06 18.15
C ALA A 204 -5.88 0.53 18.96
N ASP A 205 -4.86 -0.32 19.08
CA ASP A 205 -3.67 -0.13 19.91
C ASP A 205 -2.45 0.46 19.18
N ARG A 206 -2.47 0.64 17.85
CA ARG A 206 -1.29 1.14 17.11
C ARG A 206 -1.41 2.59 16.64
N LYS A 207 -0.71 3.50 17.34
CA LYS A 207 -0.60 4.93 17.01
C LYS A 207 0.25 5.17 15.75
N TYR A 208 -0.11 6.17 14.95
CA TYR A 208 0.63 6.53 13.74
C TYR A 208 1.87 7.38 14.07
N SER A 209 3.01 7.00 13.48
CA SER A 209 4.30 7.60 13.77
C SER A 209 4.92 8.35 12.57
N GLY A 210 4.39 8.19 11.36
CA GLY A 210 4.93 8.81 10.13
C GLY A 210 4.71 10.33 10.00
N ALA A 211 5.04 10.86 8.82
CA ALA A 211 4.89 12.27 8.48
C ALA A 211 3.43 12.76 8.54
N HIS A 212 3.24 14.07 8.74
CA HIS A 212 1.89 14.65 8.68
C HIS A 212 1.31 14.49 7.26
N PRO A 213 0.05 14.08 7.12
CA PRO A 213 -0.63 14.13 5.83
C PRO A 213 -0.77 15.57 5.34
N VAL A 214 -0.82 15.77 4.02
CA VAL A 214 -0.95 17.11 3.40
C VAL A 214 -2.13 17.89 3.99
N CYS A 215 -3.27 17.25 4.21
CA CYS A 215 -4.43 17.91 4.83
C CYS A 215 -4.17 18.43 6.25
N ILE A 216 -3.29 17.78 7.02
CA ILE A 216 -2.87 18.26 8.34
C ILE A 216 -1.84 19.38 8.20
N GLU A 217 -0.91 19.27 7.25
CA GLU A 217 0.09 20.31 6.99
C GLU A 217 -0.55 21.63 6.55
N GLU A 218 -1.55 21.57 5.67
CA GLU A 218 -2.33 22.74 5.25
C GLU A 218 -3.08 23.38 6.42
N LEU A 219 -3.79 22.58 7.23
CA LEU A 219 -4.49 23.11 8.40
C LEU A 219 -3.53 23.75 9.41
N LEU A 220 -2.30 23.26 9.54
CA LEU A 220 -1.27 23.80 10.43
C LEU A 220 -0.69 25.16 10.00
N LYS A 221 -1.01 25.64 8.78
CA LYS A 221 -0.68 26.99 8.33
C LYS A 221 -1.59 28.06 8.96
N GLY A 222 -2.76 27.68 9.46
CA GLY A 222 -3.76 28.56 10.06
C GLY A 222 -5.05 28.61 9.22
N VAL A 223 -6.18 28.98 9.84
CA VAL A 223 -7.50 29.01 9.19
C VAL A 223 -8.26 30.31 9.48
N PRO A 224 -9.16 30.76 8.57
CA PRO A 224 -9.94 31.98 8.76
C PRO A 224 -11.05 31.83 9.81
N GLU A 225 -11.61 32.97 10.22
CA GLU A 225 -12.77 33.05 11.10
C GLU A 225 -13.94 32.15 10.62
N GLY A 226 -14.60 31.48 11.57
CA GLY A 226 -15.69 30.52 11.29
C GLY A 226 -15.26 29.07 11.16
N MET A 227 -13.98 28.77 10.85
CA MET A 227 -13.46 27.39 10.73
C MET A 227 -12.54 26.98 11.89
N ARG A 228 -12.13 27.93 12.74
CA ARG A 228 -11.12 27.75 13.79
C ARG A 228 -11.46 26.64 14.78
N ASN A 229 -12.65 26.66 15.39
CA ASN A 229 -13.02 25.69 16.42
C ASN A 229 -13.12 24.26 15.85
N GLU A 230 -13.74 24.15 14.67
CA GLU A 230 -13.84 22.88 13.93
C GLU A 230 -12.47 22.31 13.53
N THR A 231 -11.52 23.17 13.12
CA THR A 231 -10.16 22.74 12.82
C THR A 231 -9.38 22.38 14.09
N ALA A 232 -9.55 23.15 15.16
CA ALA A 232 -8.88 22.91 16.44
C ALA A 232 -9.20 21.51 16.98
N ILE A 233 -10.47 21.10 16.96
CA ILE A 233 -10.87 19.77 17.44
C ILE A 233 -10.32 18.64 16.56
N ARG A 234 -10.23 18.84 15.24
CA ARG A 234 -9.65 17.87 14.31
C ARG A 234 -8.16 17.68 14.52
N LEU A 235 -7.43 18.78 14.68
CA LEU A 235 -6.00 18.76 15.00
C LEU A 235 -5.75 18.13 16.38
N ALA A 236 -6.57 18.44 17.39
CA ALA A 236 -6.48 17.83 18.72
C ALA A 236 -6.67 16.31 18.66
N CYS A 237 -7.73 15.83 18.00
CA CYS A 237 -7.96 14.39 17.79
C CYS A 237 -6.83 13.73 16.99
N TYR A 238 -6.30 14.41 15.97
CA TYR A 238 -5.16 13.90 15.22
C TYR A 238 -3.91 13.72 16.12
N PHE A 239 -3.55 14.71 16.93
CA PHE A 239 -2.37 14.61 17.81
C PHE A 239 -2.55 13.59 18.93
N ILE A 240 -3.71 13.57 19.58
CA ILE A 240 -3.93 12.76 20.77
C ILE A 240 -4.36 11.35 20.38
N ASN A 241 -5.47 11.24 19.65
CA ASN A 241 -6.10 9.95 19.38
C ASN A 241 -5.36 9.18 18.29
N PHE A 242 -4.93 9.86 17.23
CA PHE A 242 -4.27 9.22 16.09
C PHE A 242 -2.73 9.08 16.24
N ARG A 243 -2.03 10.15 16.67
CA ARG A 243 -0.56 10.12 16.90
C ARG A 243 -0.16 9.62 18.28
N GLY A 244 -1.07 9.60 19.25
CA GLY A 244 -0.77 9.17 20.62
C GLY A 244 0.09 10.16 21.42
N TRP A 245 0.03 11.45 21.10
CA TRP A 245 0.76 12.45 21.88
C TRP A 245 0.10 12.66 23.24
N LYS A 246 0.92 12.99 24.24
CA LYS A 246 0.44 13.46 25.54
C LYS A 246 -0.30 14.79 25.41
N GLU A 247 -1.26 15.01 26.30
CA GLU A 247 -2.14 16.18 26.30
C GLU A 247 -1.35 17.49 26.29
N GLU A 248 -0.31 17.59 27.11
CA GLU A 248 0.50 18.80 27.27
C GLU A 248 1.20 19.16 25.95
N ARG A 249 1.74 18.15 25.26
CA ARG A 249 2.41 18.32 23.97
C ARG A 249 1.42 18.74 22.87
N ALA A 250 0.22 18.16 22.87
CA ALA A 250 -0.82 18.53 21.92
C ALA A 250 -1.31 19.96 22.13
N LEU A 251 -1.50 20.35 23.40
CA LEU A 251 -1.89 21.71 23.78
C LEU A 251 -0.85 22.75 23.36
N GLU A 252 0.43 22.52 23.65
CA GLU A 252 1.51 23.42 23.25
C GLU A 252 1.53 23.63 21.72
N LYS A 253 1.31 22.55 20.96
CA LYS A 253 1.26 22.60 19.50
C LYS A 253 0.05 23.40 19.00
N LEU A 254 -1.12 23.23 19.62
CA LEU A 254 -2.34 23.93 19.25
C LEU A 254 -2.30 25.41 19.60
N ILE A 255 -1.68 25.81 20.71
CA ILE A 255 -1.46 27.22 21.06
C ILE A 255 -0.61 27.91 19.98
N LYS A 256 0.49 27.27 19.57
CA LYS A 256 1.35 27.76 18.48
C LYS A 256 0.63 27.85 17.15
N TRP A 257 -0.28 26.92 16.88
CA TRP A 257 -1.12 26.96 15.68
C TRP A 257 -2.16 28.09 15.76
N ASN A 258 -2.79 28.30 16.91
CA ASN A 258 -3.82 29.31 17.10
C ASN A 258 -3.30 30.73 16.88
N ALA A 259 -2.03 31.00 17.22
CA ALA A 259 -1.36 32.27 16.92
C ALA A 259 -1.27 32.60 15.42
N LYS A 260 -1.44 31.61 14.53
CA LYS A 260 -1.46 31.81 13.08
C LYS A 260 -2.87 32.09 12.53
N ASN A 261 -3.91 31.88 13.33
CA ASN A 261 -5.30 32.15 12.93
C ASN A 261 -5.59 33.65 13.01
N LYS A 262 -6.49 34.13 12.13
CA LYS A 262 -6.92 35.53 12.11
C LYS A 262 -8.46 35.63 12.14
N PRO A 263 -9.07 36.07 13.27
CA PRO A 263 -8.46 36.27 14.60
C PRO A 263 -8.09 34.94 15.28
N PRO A 264 -7.23 34.91 16.32
CA PRO A 264 -7.03 33.74 17.17
C PRO A 264 -8.28 33.42 18.02
N LEU A 265 -8.43 32.16 18.44
CA LEU A 265 -9.39 31.75 19.49
C LEU A 265 -8.86 32.09 20.89
N ASP A 266 -9.74 32.10 21.88
CA ASP A 266 -9.33 32.22 23.28
C ASP A 266 -8.55 30.96 23.73
N GLU A 267 -7.51 31.12 24.55
CA GLU A 267 -6.74 29.97 25.06
C GLU A 267 -7.59 29.00 25.89
N ALA A 268 -8.61 29.50 26.61
CA ALA A 268 -9.54 28.67 27.36
C ALA A 268 -10.35 27.76 26.43
N GLU A 269 -10.72 28.24 25.24
CA GLU A 269 -11.39 27.44 24.21
C GLU A 269 -10.46 26.34 23.68
N ILE A 270 -9.19 26.65 23.41
CA ILE A 270 -8.21 25.65 22.96
C ILE A 270 -8.01 24.55 24.02
N ARG A 271 -7.93 24.91 25.31
CA ARG A 271 -7.84 23.94 26.41
C ARG A 271 -9.09 23.07 26.50
N ALA A 272 -10.27 23.64 26.31
CA ALA A 272 -11.54 22.90 26.30
C ALA A 272 -11.59 21.90 25.14
N VAL A 273 -11.12 22.31 23.95
CA VAL A 273 -11.02 21.44 22.77
C VAL A 273 -10.11 20.24 23.00
N VAL A 274 -8.93 20.46 23.61
CA VAL A 274 -7.99 19.38 23.94
C VAL A 274 -8.61 18.38 24.92
N LYS A 275 -9.23 18.86 26.00
CA LYS A 275 -9.95 18.00 26.95
C LYS A 275 -11.09 17.23 26.28
N SER A 276 -11.81 17.88 25.37
CA SER A 276 -12.89 17.25 24.60
C SER A 276 -12.35 16.12 23.71
N ALA A 277 -11.21 16.33 23.04
CA ALA A 277 -10.58 15.29 22.21
C ALA A 277 -10.14 14.06 23.02
N VAL A 278 -9.62 14.27 24.24
CA VAL A 278 -9.26 13.20 25.18
C VAL A 278 -10.50 12.42 25.62
N LYS A 279 -11.55 13.13 26.08
CA LYS A 279 -12.79 12.51 26.58
C LYS A 279 -13.57 11.80 25.48
N GLY A 280 -13.62 12.39 24.28
CA GLY A 280 -14.43 11.89 23.17
C GLY A 280 -13.84 10.71 22.42
N GLY A 281 -12.51 10.55 22.41
CA GLY A 281 -11.82 9.40 21.80
C GLY A 281 -12.04 9.18 20.29
N TYR A 282 -12.69 10.10 19.59
CA TYR A 282 -13.01 9.98 18.17
C TYR A 282 -11.85 10.40 17.26
N ASN A 283 -11.82 9.84 16.06
CA ASN A 283 -10.90 10.19 14.98
C ASN A 283 -11.69 10.68 13.76
N TYR A 284 -11.10 11.62 13.02
CA TYR A 284 -11.63 12.12 11.76
C TYR A 284 -10.90 11.44 10.59
N GLY A 285 -11.65 10.96 9.60
CA GLY A 285 -11.14 10.25 8.43
C GLY A 285 -11.00 11.12 7.17
N CYS A 286 -10.52 10.55 6.06
CA CYS A 286 -10.40 11.24 4.76
C CYS A 286 -11.74 11.75 4.17
N ASN A 287 -12.87 11.26 4.68
CA ASN A 287 -14.21 11.69 4.29
C ASN A 287 -14.75 12.83 5.17
N ASP A 288 -13.97 13.30 6.16
CA ASP A 288 -14.33 14.50 6.93
C ASP A 288 -14.36 15.72 6.00
N ARG A 289 -15.40 16.55 6.16
CA ARG A 289 -15.68 17.72 5.30
C ARG A 289 -14.51 18.72 5.23
N ILE A 290 -13.69 18.82 6.28
CA ILE A 290 -12.54 19.74 6.31
C ILE A 290 -11.33 19.06 5.70
N PHE A 291 -11.02 17.82 6.08
CA PHE A 291 -9.88 17.09 5.53
C PHE A 291 -10.02 16.83 4.03
N SER A 292 -11.24 16.58 3.54
CA SER A 292 -11.50 16.28 2.13
C SER A 292 -11.17 17.44 1.18
N GLN A 293 -11.15 18.69 1.69
CA GLN A 293 -10.82 19.89 0.89
C GLN A 293 -9.35 19.97 0.51
N PHE A 294 -8.48 19.31 1.27
CA PHE A 294 -7.03 19.32 1.08
C PHE A 294 -6.51 17.95 0.63
N CYS A 295 -7.37 17.17 -0.03
CA CYS A 295 -7.03 15.82 -0.46
C CYS A 295 -6.33 15.87 -1.83
N CYS A 296 -5.09 15.40 -1.88
CA CYS A 296 -4.28 15.29 -3.09
C CYS A 296 -3.58 13.93 -3.18
N ASP A 297 -3.04 13.63 -4.35
CA ASP A 297 -2.26 12.43 -4.68
C ASP A 297 -0.91 12.34 -3.95
N GLU A 298 -0.31 13.48 -3.61
CA GLU A 298 0.91 13.55 -2.77
C GLU A 298 0.68 13.15 -1.30
N CYS A 299 -0.57 12.95 -0.89
CA CYS A 299 -0.89 12.57 0.48
C CYS A 299 -0.41 11.16 0.81
N VAL A 300 0.26 10.99 1.96
CA VAL A 300 0.70 9.69 2.50
C VAL A 300 -0.44 8.66 2.68
N PHE A 301 -1.70 9.09 2.59
CA PHE A 301 -2.89 8.25 2.68
C PHE A 301 -3.78 8.29 1.43
N TRP A 302 -3.32 8.89 0.32
CA TRP A 302 -4.08 8.96 -0.93
C TRP A 302 -4.47 7.57 -1.43
N HIS A 303 -3.51 6.66 -1.49
CA HIS A 303 -3.73 5.28 -1.92
C HIS A 303 -4.63 4.48 -0.95
N VAL A 304 -4.74 4.90 0.31
CA VAL A 304 -5.70 4.33 1.28
C VAL A 304 -7.12 4.79 0.97
N LYS A 305 -7.30 6.05 0.53
CA LYS A 305 -8.58 6.57 0.06
C LYS A 305 -9.02 5.87 -1.23
N LEU A 306 -8.10 5.66 -2.18
CA LEU A 306 -8.36 4.87 -3.39
C LEU A 306 -8.63 3.40 -3.06
N GLY A 307 -7.87 2.78 -2.16
CA GLY A 307 -8.14 1.42 -1.68
C GLY A 307 -9.55 1.25 -1.11
N LYS A 308 -10.07 2.25 -0.37
CA LYS A 308 -11.46 2.22 0.13
C LYS A 308 -12.52 2.25 -0.98
N LYS A 309 -12.24 2.82 -2.15
CA LYS A 309 -13.12 2.73 -3.35
C LYS A 309 -13.30 1.27 -3.74
N TYR A 310 -12.23 0.48 -3.67
CA TYR A 310 -12.19 -0.94 -4.06
C TYR A 310 -12.37 -1.91 -2.89
N ARG A 311 -12.89 -1.46 -1.74
CA ARG A 311 -12.98 -2.29 -0.53
C ARG A 311 -13.81 -3.55 -0.76
N LYS A 312 -14.90 -3.46 -1.50
CA LYS A 312 -15.79 -4.59 -1.76
C LYS A 312 -15.07 -5.62 -2.64
N GLU A 313 -14.49 -5.15 -3.74
CA GLU A 313 -13.75 -5.94 -4.71
C GLU A 313 -12.50 -6.59 -4.07
N ALA A 314 -11.83 -5.89 -3.16
CA ALA A 314 -10.70 -6.43 -2.41
C ALA A 314 -11.11 -7.57 -1.46
N LEU A 315 -12.27 -7.47 -0.80
CA LEU A 315 -12.79 -8.56 0.04
C LEU A 315 -13.23 -9.76 -0.81
N GLU A 316 -13.86 -9.51 -1.96
CA GLU A 316 -14.20 -10.54 -2.94
C GLU A 316 -12.94 -11.23 -3.48
N LEU A 317 -11.88 -10.48 -3.78
CA LEU A 317 -10.58 -10.98 -4.23
C LEU A 317 -9.98 -11.99 -3.24
N LEU A 318 -10.05 -11.72 -1.93
CA LEU A 318 -9.49 -12.63 -0.92
C LEU A 318 -10.23 -13.99 -0.84
N THR A 319 -11.47 -14.05 -1.34
CA THR A 319 -12.27 -15.29 -1.37
C THR A 319 -12.13 -16.07 -2.67
N ARG A 320 -11.36 -15.54 -3.63
CA ARG A 320 -11.17 -16.12 -4.95
C ARG A 320 -9.97 -17.07 -5.01
N PRO A 321 -10.15 -18.34 -5.43
CA PRO A 321 -9.05 -19.25 -5.69
C PRO A 321 -8.07 -18.69 -6.73
N ASP A 322 -8.57 -18.00 -7.77
CA ASP A 322 -7.80 -17.45 -8.89
C ASP A 322 -7.13 -16.09 -8.59
N SER A 323 -7.12 -15.65 -7.33
CA SER A 323 -6.58 -14.33 -6.93
C SER A 323 -5.10 -14.12 -7.27
N ILE A 324 -4.29 -15.18 -7.43
CA ILE A 324 -2.91 -15.04 -7.94
C ILE A 324 -2.83 -14.57 -9.39
N LEU A 325 -3.80 -14.94 -10.23
CA LEU A 325 -3.86 -14.45 -11.61
C LEU A 325 -4.15 -12.95 -11.64
N VAL A 326 -4.94 -12.45 -10.69
CA VAL A 326 -5.16 -11.01 -10.51
C VAL A 326 -3.87 -10.28 -10.09
N ILE A 327 -3.00 -10.92 -9.31
CA ILE A 327 -1.66 -10.39 -9.01
C ILE A 327 -0.83 -10.29 -10.31
N VAL A 328 -0.88 -11.32 -11.15
CA VAL A 328 -0.20 -11.31 -12.46
C VAL A 328 -0.75 -10.19 -13.35
N GLU A 329 -2.07 -10.00 -13.42
CA GLU A 329 -2.68 -8.90 -14.17
C GLU A 329 -2.26 -7.52 -13.61
N ALA A 330 -2.17 -7.37 -12.29
CA ALA A 330 -1.68 -6.12 -11.69
C ALA A 330 -0.22 -5.83 -12.04
N LEU A 331 0.61 -6.88 -12.17
CA LEU A 331 1.99 -6.73 -12.64
C LEU A 331 2.02 -6.30 -14.12
N LYS A 332 1.13 -6.86 -14.96
CA LYS A 332 0.96 -6.43 -16.36
C LYS A 332 0.52 -4.97 -16.47
N GLU A 333 -0.44 -4.53 -15.65
CA GLU A 333 -0.86 -3.10 -15.57
C GLU A 333 0.32 -2.18 -15.24
N GLN A 334 1.29 -2.65 -14.45
CA GLN A 334 2.50 -1.91 -14.13
C GLN A 334 3.62 -2.06 -15.15
N GLY A 335 3.33 -2.61 -16.34
CA GLY A 335 4.29 -2.75 -17.43
C GLY A 335 5.29 -3.89 -17.23
N VAL A 336 5.02 -4.86 -16.36
CA VAL A 336 5.80 -6.11 -16.31
C VAL A 336 5.38 -6.96 -17.50
N LYS A 337 6.32 -7.17 -18.43
CA LYS A 337 6.10 -7.97 -19.65
C LYS A 337 6.59 -9.42 -19.53
N THR A 338 7.53 -9.65 -18.62
CA THR A 338 8.22 -10.92 -18.36
C THR A 338 8.62 -10.99 -16.88
N ASP A 339 9.10 -12.14 -16.39
CA ASP A 339 9.52 -12.37 -15.00
C ASP A 339 8.35 -12.35 -13.99
N PHE A 340 7.20 -12.87 -14.39
CA PHE A 340 6.03 -12.91 -13.51
C PHE A 340 6.29 -13.77 -12.26
N PHE A 341 6.98 -14.90 -12.39
CA PHE A 341 7.30 -15.76 -11.25
C PHE A 341 8.29 -15.13 -10.27
N THR A 342 9.29 -14.39 -10.78
CA THR A 342 10.21 -13.59 -9.95
C THR A 342 9.45 -12.50 -9.20
N SER A 343 8.52 -11.83 -9.89
CA SER A 343 7.65 -10.80 -9.28
C SER A 343 6.74 -11.39 -8.20
N LEU A 344 6.18 -12.59 -8.44
CA LEU A 344 5.38 -13.32 -7.45
C LEU A 344 6.22 -13.74 -6.24
N ASP A 345 7.45 -14.19 -6.46
CA ASP A 345 8.40 -14.51 -5.38
C ASP A 345 8.65 -13.28 -4.49
N ILE A 346 8.94 -12.13 -5.11
CA ILE A 346 9.12 -10.87 -4.40
C ILE A 346 7.85 -10.51 -3.63
N PHE A 347 6.68 -10.55 -4.27
CA PHE A 347 5.40 -10.21 -3.65
C PHE A 347 5.12 -11.05 -2.39
N PHE A 348 5.24 -12.38 -2.47
CA PHE A 348 5.01 -13.27 -1.32
C PHE A 348 6.12 -13.16 -0.26
N SER A 349 7.33 -12.81 -0.66
CA SER A 349 8.43 -12.50 0.27
C SER A 349 8.15 -11.21 1.04
N GLU A 350 7.70 -10.16 0.39
CA GLU A 350 7.30 -8.91 1.02
C GLU A 350 6.08 -9.08 1.94
N LEU A 351 5.10 -9.86 1.52
CA LEU A 351 3.87 -10.13 2.29
C LEU A 351 4.18 -10.82 3.63
N SER A 352 5.25 -11.62 3.69
CA SER A 352 5.66 -12.37 4.89
C SER A 352 5.88 -11.49 6.14
N ARG A 353 6.19 -10.19 5.98
CA ARG A 353 6.31 -9.23 7.08
C ARG A 353 5.06 -9.17 7.96
N LYS A 354 3.88 -9.39 7.38
CA LYS A 354 2.59 -9.38 8.08
C LYS A 354 2.49 -10.52 9.09
N LEU A 355 3.25 -11.59 8.90
CA LEU A 355 3.27 -12.72 9.82
C LEU A 355 4.33 -12.58 10.92
N ALA A 356 5.21 -11.57 10.87
CA ALA A 356 6.30 -11.37 11.83
C ALA A 356 5.82 -11.51 13.29
N ASN A 357 6.48 -12.38 14.05
CA ASN A 357 6.17 -12.63 15.45
C ASN A 357 7.43 -12.95 16.25
N LYS A 358 7.66 -12.20 17.34
CA LYS A 358 8.82 -12.35 18.24
C LYS A 358 8.65 -13.46 19.28
N ASP A 359 7.44 -13.98 19.48
CA ASP A 359 7.19 -15.04 20.47
C ASP A 359 7.97 -16.29 20.07
N ARG A 360 8.86 -16.77 20.94
CA ARG A 360 9.71 -17.94 20.67
C ARG A 360 8.90 -19.20 20.36
N ARG A 361 7.66 -19.34 20.84
CA ARG A 361 6.79 -20.50 20.57
C ARG A 361 6.13 -20.44 19.21
N LEU A 362 5.94 -19.25 18.66
CA LEU A 362 5.25 -18.97 17.39
C LEU A 362 6.11 -18.08 16.48
N LYS A 363 7.44 -18.22 16.59
CA LYS A 363 8.39 -17.31 15.93
C LYS A 363 8.19 -17.42 14.43
N PHE A 364 7.84 -16.30 13.82
CA PHE A 364 7.76 -16.18 12.38
C PHE A 364 8.76 -15.12 11.94
N GLU A 365 9.63 -15.52 11.03
CA GLU A 365 10.73 -14.72 10.50
C GLU A 365 10.35 -14.26 9.10
N PRO A 366 10.11 -12.96 8.88
CA PRO A 366 9.90 -12.43 7.55
C PRO A 366 11.03 -12.80 6.59
N LEU A 367 10.72 -12.78 5.30
CA LEU A 367 11.64 -13.18 4.27
C LEU A 367 12.54 -12.02 3.85
N ASN A 368 13.81 -12.35 3.70
CA ASN A 368 14.81 -11.48 3.10
C ASN A 368 15.19 -12.09 1.75
N ILE A 369 15.15 -11.28 0.70
CA ILE A 369 15.56 -11.66 -0.65
C ILE A 369 16.58 -10.67 -1.20
N ARG A 370 17.48 -11.16 -2.03
CA ARG A 370 18.52 -10.36 -2.66
C ARG A 370 18.55 -10.65 -4.15
N LEU A 371 18.41 -9.60 -4.95
CA LEU A 371 18.52 -9.70 -6.39
C LEU A 371 19.96 -9.45 -6.86
N SER A 372 20.60 -10.48 -7.44
CA SER A 372 21.97 -10.42 -7.99
C SER A 372 21.96 -10.76 -9.47
N SER A 373 22.31 -9.80 -10.34
CA SER A 373 22.51 -10.03 -11.79
C SER A 373 23.35 -8.94 -12.44
N LEU A 374 23.71 -9.10 -13.72
CA LEU A 374 24.36 -8.04 -14.52
C LEU A 374 23.53 -6.75 -14.57
N THR A 375 24.17 -5.59 -14.74
CA THR A 375 23.48 -4.30 -14.93
C THR A 375 22.50 -4.35 -16.11
N SER A 376 21.44 -3.53 -16.04
CA SER A 376 20.46 -3.36 -17.14
C SER A 376 19.61 -4.59 -17.51
N THR A 377 19.40 -5.49 -16.56
CA THR A 377 18.59 -6.72 -16.71
C THR A 377 17.13 -6.58 -16.25
N GLY A 378 16.72 -5.37 -15.85
CA GLY A 378 15.36 -5.09 -15.37
C GLY A 378 15.12 -5.37 -13.88
N LYS A 379 16.16 -5.64 -13.07
CA LYS A 379 16.03 -5.93 -11.61
C LYS A 379 15.16 -4.91 -10.87
N SER A 380 15.49 -3.63 -11.00
CA SER A 380 14.81 -2.56 -10.28
C SER A 380 13.34 -2.47 -10.69
N TRP A 381 13.04 -2.71 -11.97
CA TRP A 381 11.68 -2.66 -12.49
C TRP A 381 10.79 -3.75 -11.87
N VAL A 382 11.26 -5.00 -11.90
CA VAL A 382 10.54 -6.16 -11.34
C VAL A 382 10.30 -6.00 -9.83
N VAL A 383 11.31 -5.51 -9.10
CA VAL A 383 11.16 -5.22 -7.67
C VAL A 383 10.17 -4.09 -7.44
N ILE A 384 10.31 -2.96 -8.12
CA ILE A 384 9.42 -1.81 -7.96
C ILE A 384 7.98 -2.19 -8.28
N ALA A 385 7.74 -2.95 -9.35
CA ALA A 385 6.40 -3.39 -9.74
C ALA A 385 5.75 -4.27 -8.67
N ALA A 386 6.46 -5.27 -8.15
CA ALA A 386 5.96 -6.11 -7.06
C ALA A 386 5.76 -5.30 -5.76
N THR A 387 6.71 -4.43 -5.40
CA THR A 387 6.64 -3.57 -4.22
C THR A 387 5.46 -2.59 -4.28
N ASN A 388 5.12 -2.07 -5.46
CA ASN A 388 3.98 -1.17 -5.66
C ASN A 388 2.63 -1.84 -5.37
N LEU A 389 2.54 -3.17 -5.43
CA LEU A 389 1.34 -3.91 -5.01
C LEU A 389 1.17 -3.90 -3.48
N GLN A 390 2.22 -3.61 -2.71
CA GLN A 390 2.15 -3.46 -1.26
C GLN A 390 1.51 -2.12 -0.87
N PRO A 391 0.84 -2.04 0.29
CA PRO A 391 0.36 -0.76 0.81
C PRO A 391 1.54 0.23 0.95
N PRO A 392 1.49 1.41 0.32
CA PRO A 392 2.63 2.33 0.27
C PRO A 392 3.05 2.83 1.64
N GLU A 393 2.11 2.95 2.58
CA GLU A 393 2.40 3.30 3.97
C GLU A 393 3.17 2.20 4.73
N GLU A 394 3.36 1.02 4.13
CA GLU A 394 4.09 -0.13 4.66
C GLU A 394 5.41 -0.38 3.93
N VAL A 395 5.76 0.45 2.95
CA VAL A 395 6.99 0.33 2.15
C VAL A 395 7.99 1.43 2.53
N ILE A 396 9.25 1.05 2.65
CA ILE A 396 10.40 1.95 2.72
C ILE A 396 11.33 1.57 1.57
N CYS A 397 11.23 2.27 0.45
CA CYS A 397 12.07 2.06 -0.72
C CYS A 397 13.09 3.21 -0.86
N ARG A 398 14.38 2.87 -0.97
CA ARG A 398 15.47 3.85 -1.10
C ARG A 398 16.52 3.36 -2.09
N SER A 399 17.16 4.31 -2.77
CA SER A 399 18.31 3.99 -3.64
C SER A 399 19.47 3.43 -2.80
N GLY A 400 19.88 4.16 -1.76
CA GLY A 400 20.86 3.70 -0.78
C GLY A 400 20.61 4.35 0.59
N LEU A 401 21.17 3.76 1.64
CA LEU A 401 20.96 4.17 3.02
C LEU A 401 22.26 4.19 3.83
N SER A 402 22.72 5.38 4.19
CA SER A 402 23.77 5.57 5.19
C SER A 402 23.19 5.75 6.59
N LYS A 403 24.00 5.53 7.64
CA LYS A 403 23.60 5.73 9.06
C LYS A 403 22.98 7.11 9.29
N LYS A 404 23.58 8.14 8.67
CA LYS A 404 23.12 9.53 8.75
C LYS A 404 21.86 9.77 7.93
N ALA A 405 21.75 9.19 6.74
CA ALA A 405 20.55 9.33 5.92
C ALA A 405 19.30 8.83 6.68
N VAL A 406 19.41 7.68 7.34
CA VAL A 406 18.34 7.09 8.17
C VAL A 406 17.82 8.07 9.22
N TRP A 407 18.70 8.82 9.87
CA TRP A 407 18.29 9.80 10.88
C TRP A 407 17.41 10.92 10.32
N HIS A 408 17.67 11.35 9.08
CA HIS A 408 16.93 12.45 8.46
C HIS A 408 15.68 12.00 7.70
N MET A 409 15.43 10.68 7.62
CA MET A 409 14.23 10.13 7.02
C MET A 409 12.95 10.55 7.77
N LYS A 410 11.86 10.72 7.02
CA LYS A 410 10.53 11.03 7.56
C LYS A 410 10.00 9.92 8.47
N GLU A 411 10.44 8.69 8.24
CA GLU A 411 10.08 7.48 8.98
C GLU A 411 10.82 7.37 10.33
N SER A 412 11.90 8.15 10.52
CA SER A 412 12.67 8.17 11.77
C SER A 412 12.12 9.21 12.74
N VAL A 413 11.44 8.75 13.76
CA VAL A 413 10.62 9.57 14.65
C VAL A 413 11.42 9.98 15.89
N PRO A 414 11.43 11.27 16.28
CA PRO A 414 12.14 11.72 17.48
C PRO A 414 11.51 11.16 18.76
N ILE A 415 12.35 10.49 19.56
CA ILE A 415 12.05 10.07 20.93
C ILE A 415 12.51 11.17 21.91
N SER A 416 13.72 11.69 21.72
CA SER A 416 14.29 12.81 22.46
C SER A 416 15.14 13.66 21.51
N GLU A 417 15.75 14.74 22.01
CA GLU A 417 16.55 15.67 21.19
C GLU A 417 17.65 14.96 20.37
N ASN A 418 18.26 13.93 20.96
CA ASN A 418 19.38 13.18 20.40
C ASN A 418 19.06 11.70 20.18
N LYS A 419 17.78 11.32 20.17
CA LYS A 419 17.37 9.93 19.95
C LYS A 419 16.18 9.82 19.00
N LYS A 420 16.30 8.97 17.97
CA LYS A 420 15.22 8.67 17.01
C LYS A 420 14.92 7.18 16.95
N LEU A 421 13.68 6.85 16.56
CA LEU A 421 13.19 5.49 16.34
C LEU A 421 12.81 5.29 14.88
N LEU A 422 13.39 4.26 14.26
CA LEU A 422 12.94 3.68 13.01
C LEU A 422 12.16 2.40 13.32
N ASP A 423 10.86 2.41 13.03
CA ASP A 423 9.98 1.28 13.27
C ASP A 423 9.75 0.49 11.97
N LEU A 424 10.34 -0.70 11.90
CA LEU A 424 10.31 -1.63 10.78
C LEU A 424 9.22 -2.70 10.92
N ARG A 425 8.38 -2.65 11.96
CA ARG A 425 7.27 -3.60 12.12
C ARG A 425 6.29 -3.47 10.97
N ASP A 426 5.93 -4.62 10.38
CA ASP A 426 5.09 -4.70 9.19
C ASP A 426 5.60 -3.82 8.04
N LYS A 427 6.91 -3.59 7.92
CA LYS A 427 7.51 -2.83 6.80
C LYS A 427 8.18 -3.73 5.78
N VAL A 428 8.08 -3.34 4.51
CA VAL A 428 9.00 -3.77 3.47
C VAL A 428 10.15 -2.78 3.44
N LEU A 429 11.38 -3.26 3.51
CA LEU A 429 12.59 -2.47 3.34
C LEU A 429 13.23 -2.83 2.00
N VAL A 430 13.16 -1.92 1.03
CA VAL A 430 13.75 -2.07 -0.30
C VAL A 430 14.95 -1.15 -0.43
N ILE A 431 16.11 -1.73 -0.78
CA ILE A 431 17.35 -0.99 -1.08
C ILE A 431 17.78 -1.34 -2.51
N LEU A 432 17.68 -0.35 -3.41
CA LEU A 432 17.95 -0.55 -4.85
C LEU A 432 19.46 -0.63 -5.17
N GLU A 433 20.32 -0.10 -4.32
CA GLU A 433 21.78 -0.20 -4.41
C GLU A 433 22.37 -0.61 -3.05
N GLU A 434 22.43 -1.93 -2.82
CA GLU A 434 22.88 -2.51 -1.55
C GLU A 434 24.34 -2.17 -1.23
N SER A 435 25.19 -2.03 -2.25
CA SER A 435 26.61 -1.68 -2.10
C SER A 435 26.82 -0.35 -1.39
N GLU A 436 25.91 0.60 -1.57
CA GLU A 436 25.95 1.94 -0.99
C GLU A 436 25.40 1.98 0.44
N SER A 437 24.91 0.85 0.95
CA SER A 437 24.19 0.76 2.23
C SER A 437 24.88 -0.14 3.26
N LYS A 438 26.11 -0.61 2.99
CA LYS A 438 26.84 -1.57 3.82
C LYS A 438 26.95 -1.16 5.29
N ASP A 439 27.26 0.10 5.56
CA ASP A 439 27.40 0.61 6.92
C ASP A 439 26.12 0.50 7.73
N PHE A 440 24.97 0.80 7.10
CA PHE A 440 23.67 0.67 7.75
C PHE A 440 23.28 -0.81 7.92
N LEU A 441 23.46 -1.62 6.87
CA LEU A 441 23.15 -3.05 6.89
C LEU A 441 23.95 -3.82 7.95
N ASN A 442 25.19 -3.41 8.21
CA ASN A 442 26.01 -3.98 9.28
C ASN A 442 25.42 -3.69 10.67
N GLU A 443 24.87 -2.50 10.91
CA GLU A 443 24.25 -2.13 12.19
C GLU A 443 22.91 -2.83 12.43
N ILE A 444 22.12 -3.01 11.37
CA ILE A 444 20.81 -3.68 11.45
C ILE A 444 20.89 -5.20 11.22
N LYS A 445 22.09 -5.75 11.13
CA LYS A 445 22.34 -7.19 10.97
C LYS A 445 21.60 -8.07 12.00
N PRO A 446 21.50 -7.71 13.30
CA PRO A 446 20.72 -8.50 14.27
C PRO A 446 19.21 -8.48 13.99
N ILE A 447 18.69 -7.42 13.35
CA ILE A 447 17.29 -7.30 12.92
C ILE A 447 17.04 -8.21 11.72
N LEU A 448 17.88 -8.12 10.68
CA LEU A 448 17.74 -8.93 9.46
C LEU A 448 17.99 -10.43 9.69
N SER A 449 18.78 -10.78 10.72
CA SER A 449 18.99 -12.18 11.13
C SER A 449 17.87 -12.71 12.04
N HIS A 450 16.92 -11.85 12.44
CA HIS A 450 15.87 -12.18 13.40
C HIS A 450 16.39 -12.60 14.79
N ASP A 451 17.59 -12.14 15.16
CA ASP A 451 18.24 -12.44 16.45
C ASP A 451 17.74 -11.50 17.54
N MET A 452 17.57 -10.21 17.19
CA MET A 452 17.10 -9.17 18.09
C MET A 452 15.85 -8.50 17.51
N TRP A 453 14.87 -8.22 18.37
CA TRP A 453 13.67 -7.47 17.97
C TRP A 453 13.90 -5.95 17.92
N GLU A 454 14.94 -5.47 18.60
CA GLU A 454 15.28 -4.06 18.71
C GLU A 454 16.82 -3.94 18.79
N THR A 455 17.40 -3.01 18.06
CA THR A 455 18.81 -2.65 18.12
C THR A 455 18.96 -1.13 18.15
N ALA A 456 20.12 -0.63 18.57
CA ALA A 456 20.45 0.78 18.48
C ALA A 456 21.91 0.95 18.08
N TYR A 457 22.17 1.97 17.25
CA TYR A 457 23.51 2.38 16.90
C TYR A 457 23.68 3.88 17.17
N GLU A 458 24.90 4.27 17.49
CA GLU A 458 25.27 5.65 17.77
C GLU A 458 26.18 6.20 16.66
N TYR A 459 26.02 7.49 16.38
CA TYR A 459 26.95 8.21 15.50
C TYR A 459 26.99 9.69 15.90
N THR A 460 28.09 10.36 15.58
CA THR A 460 28.25 11.79 15.89
C THR A 460 27.87 12.66 14.69
N ASP A 461 27.12 13.73 14.94
CA ASP A 461 26.79 14.73 13.91
C ASP A 461 27.17 16.15 14.34
N ARG A 462 27.56 16.99 13.37
CA ARG A 462 27.76 18.43 13.58
C ARG A 462 26.56 19.17 13.01
N ARG A 463 25.75 19.76 13.88
CA ARG A 463 24.55 20.51 13.48
C ARG A 463 24.90 21.83 12.77
N ARG A 464 25.97 22.52 13.16
CA ARG A 464 26.51 23.72 12.49
C ARG A 464 28.04 23.79 12.50
N LYS A 465 28.61 24.56 11.57
CA LYS A 465 30.06 24.84 11.49
C LYS A 465 30.46 25.64 12.74
N GLY A 466 31.26 25.03 13.62
CA GLY A 466 31.70 25.63 14.90
C GLY A 466 31.04 25.07 16.16
N GLU A 467 30.02 24.21 16.05
CA GLU A 467 29.38 23.54 17.19
C GLU A 467 30.08 22.24 17.58
N GLN A 468 29.94 21.84 18.84
CA GLN A 468 30.43 20.55 19.35
C GLN A 468 29.71 19.37 18.70
N LEU A 469 30.43 18.25 18.55
CA LEU A 469 29.88 16.99 18.04
C LEU A 469 28.77 16.52 18.97
N THR A 470 27.57 16.33 18.43
CA THR A 470 26.42 15.81 19.18
C THR A 470 26.29 14.31 18.92
N SER A 471 26.27 13.49 19.97
CA SER A 471 25.98 12.05 19.84
C SER A 471 24.51 11.86 19.50
N CYS A 472 24.22 11.15 18.42
CA CYS A 472 22.89 10.80 17.93
C CYS A 472 22.67 9.29 18.06
N VAL A 473 21.57 8.88 18.69
CA VAL A 473 21.23 7.47 18.94
C VAL A 473 20.05 7.06 18.08
N GLN A 474 20.28 6.20 17.09
CA GLN A 474 19.23 5.66 16.23
C GLN A 474 18.80 4.27 16.75
N VAL A 475 17.54 4.17 17.18
CA VAL A 475 16.91 2.89 17.53
C VAL A 475 16.21 2.33 16.30
N VAL A 476 16.36 1.03 16.05
CA VAL A 476 15.68 0.30 14.98
C VAL A 476 14.90 -0.86 15.60
N LYS A 477 13.61 -0.98 15.29
CA LYS A 477 12.72 -1.94 15.95
C LYS A 477 11.85 -2.71 14.97
N GLY A 478 11.72 -4.02 15.18
CA GLY A 478 10.88 -4.91 14.39
C GLY A 478 11.59 -5.53 13.20
N TRP A 479 11.12 -6.70 12.77
CA TRP A 479 11.65 -7.41 11.61
C TRP A 479 10.88 -7.02 10.35
N PRO A 480 11.51 -6.39 9.34
CA PRO A 480 10.91 -6.12 8.05
C PRO A 480 10.97 -7.37 7.14
N ALA A 481 10.21 -7.37 6.05
CA ALA A 481 10.65 -8.12 4.87
C ALA A 481 11.67 -7.28 4.12
N TYR A 482 12.80 -7.86 3.71
CA TYR A 482 13.91 -7.14 3.09
C TYR A 482 14.09 -7.53 1.63
N VAL A 483 14.28 -6.53 0.76
CA VAL A 483 14.63 -6.70 -0.65
C VAL A 483 15.87 -5.85 -0.95
N GLY A 484 17.00 -6.51 -1.20
CA GLY A 484 18.26 -5.86 -1.60
C GLY A 484 18.55 -6.10 -3.08
N LEU A 485 19.04 -5.08 -3.78
CA LEU A 485 19.56 -5.23 -5.15
C LEU A 485 21.07 -5.01 -5.15
N THR A 486 21.79 -5.90 -5.83
CA THR A 486 23.23 -5.76 -6.03
C THR A 486 23.63 -6.22 -7.43
N THR A 487 24.66 -5.62 -7.97
CA THR A 487 25.32 -6.04 -9.22
C THR A 487 26.55 -6.89 -8.97
N VAL A 488 27.07 -6.84 -7.74
CA VAL A 488 28.26 -7.57 -7.31
C VAL A 488 27.82 -8.71 -6.37
N PRO A 489 28.22 -9.96 -6.64
CA PRO A 489 28.00 -11.06 -5.70
C PRO A 489 28.54 -10.70 -4.31
N GLU A 490 27.70 -10.81 -3.29
CA GLU A 490 28.14 -10.62 -1.90
C GLU A 490 29.16 -11.71 -1.57
N LYS A 491 30.34 -11.35 -1.06
CA LYS A 491 31.42 -12.32 -0.78
C LYS A 491 31.40 -12.83 0.65
N ASN A 492 30.71 -12.14 1.55
CA ASN A 492 30.62 -12.52 2.95
C ASN A 492 29.59 -13.66 3.11
N PRO A 493 30.00 -14.89 3.47
CA PRO A 493 29.09 -16.05 3.60
C PRO A 493 27.98 -15.82 4.62
N GLU A 494 28.26 -15.00 5.63
CA GLU A 494 27.29 -14.64 6.65
C GLU A 494 26.19 -13.74 6.07
N GLN A 495 26.52 -12.80 5.18
CA GLN A 495 25.57 -11.89 4.53
C GLN A 495 24.82 -12.58 3.37
N GLN A 496 25.49 -13.47 2.64
CA GLN A 496 24.86 -14.33 1.63
C GLN A 496 23.76 -15.17 2.27
N SER A 497 24.04 -15.83 3.39
CA SER A 497 23.08 -16.70 4.07
C SER A 497 21.91 -15.97 4.77
N ARG A 498 21.83 -14.63 4.70
CA ARG A 498 20.75 -13.84 5.32
C ARG A 498 19.59 -13.50 4.40
N ALA A 499 19.81 -13.58 3.10
CA ALA A 499 18.79 -13.31 2.11
C ALA A 499 18.92 -14.35 0.99
N VAL A 500 17.80 -14.88 0.52
CA VAL A 500 17.81 -15.83 -0.59
C VAL A 500 18.07 -15.07 -1.88
N LEU A 501 18.99 -15.60 -2.70
CA LEU A 501 19.31 -15.05 -4.01
C LEU A 501 18.13 -15.30 -4.96
N VAL A 502 17.78 -14.26 -5.70
CA VAL A 502 16.76 -14.27 -6.74
C VAL A 502 17.35 -13.56 -7.96
N THR A 503 17.19 -14.07 -9.16
CA THR A 503 17.71 -13.39 -10.36
C THR A 503 16.66 -13.34 -11.44
N PRO A 504 16.44 -12.17 -12.07
CA PRO A 504 15.59 -12.09 -13.25
C PRO A 504 16.18 -12.90 -14.41
N SER A 505 15.33 -13.36 -15.32
CA SER A 505 15.72 -14.00 -16.58
C SER A 505 16.69 -13.12 -17.39
N LEU A 506 17.64 -13.76 -18.08
CA LEU A 506 18.61 -13.13 -18.98
C LEU A 506 18.37 -13.59 -20.41
N GLY A 507 18.34 -12.66 -21.37
CA GLY A 507 18.40 -13.03 -22.78
C GLY A 507 17.98 -11.93 -23.77
N ASN A 508 18.54 -11.98 -24.98
CA ASN A 508 18.24 -11.05 -26.07
C ASN A 508 16.75 -10.99 -26.46
N LYS A 509 15.99 -12.05 -26.18
CA LYS A 509 14.56 -12.13 -26.52
C LYS A 509 13.68 -11.40 -25.52
N LYS A 510 14.01 -11.49 -24.22
CA LYS A 510 13.41 -10.65 -23.17
C LYS A 510 13.53 -9.17 -23.53
N TYR A 511 14.74 -8.73 -23.88
CA TYR A 511 14.97 -7.33 -24.23
C TYR A 511 14.15 -6.91 -25.46
N ARG A 512 14.07 -7.76 -26.49
CA ARG A 512 13.23 -7.50 -27.67
C ARG A 512 11.74 -7.38 -27.32
N LYS A 513 11.22 -8.25 -26.45
CA LYS A 513 9.81 -8.19 -26.03
C LYS A 513 9.49 -6.89 -25.29
N VAL A 514 10.33 -6.52 -24.32
CA VAL A 514 10.18 -5.25 -23.59
C VAL A 514 10.18 -4.05 -24.56
N ILE A 515 11.04 -4.07 -25.59
CA ILE A 515 11.10 -3.00 -26.60
C ILE A 515 9.89 -3.04 -27.55
N MET A 516 9.45 -4.23 -28.00
CA MET A 516 8.35 -4.38 -28.96
C MET A 516 6.97 -4.12 -28.35
N GLU A 517 6.82 -4.29 -27.04
CA GLU A 517 5.58 -4.06 -26.30
C GLU A 517 5.55 -2.71 -25.57
N ASP A 518 6.56 -1.86 -25.78
CA ASP A 518 6.55 -0.47 -25.34
C ASP A 518 5.72 0.37 -26.30
N ASN A 519 4.42 0.46 -25.98
CA ASN A 519 3.47 1.24 -26.74
C ASN A 519 3.25 2.65 -26.17
N SER A 520 4.13 3.12 -25.28
CA SER A 520 3.94 4.35 -24.50
C SER A 520 3.76 5.61 -25.35
N LEU A 521 4.31 5.61 -26.58
CA LEU A 521 4.12 6.68 -27.57
C LEU A 521 3.12 6.32 -28.67
N ASP A 522 2.84 5.03 -28.86
CA ASP A 522 1.97 4.53 -29.92
C ASP A 522 0.49 4.67 -29.56
N ILE A 523 0.15 4.46 -28.28
CA ILE A 523 -1.21 4.54 -27.71
C ILE A 523 -1.20 5.14 -26.29
N PRO A 524 -0.76 6.40 -26.13
CA PRO A 524 -0.56 7.02 -24.80
C PRO A 524 -1.83 7.07 -23.93
N TRP A 525 -3.03 7.12 -24.52
CA TRP A 525 -4.31 7.12 -23.79
C TRP A 525 -4.68 5.76 -23.17
N GLU A 526 -4.15 4.64 -23.68
CA GLU A 526 -4.31 3.32 -23.04
C GLU A 526 -3.36 3.17 -21.83
N CYS A 527 -2.28 3.94 -21.78
CA CYS A 527 -1.40 4.04 -20.60
C CYS A 527 -1.95 4.94 -19.49
N GLU A 528 -3.05 5.67 -19.74
CA GLU A 528 -3.75 6.50 -18.74
C GLU A 528 -4.82 5.71 -17.95
N GLU A 529 -5.01 4.41 -18.23
CA GLU A 529 -6.00 3.60 -17.51
C GLU A 529 -5.72 3.53 -16.00
N GLU A 530 -6.79 3.60 -15.21
CA GLU A 530 -6.71 3.54 -13.75
C GLU A 530 -6.12 2.18 -13.31
N ILE A 531 -5.03 2.18 -12.53
CA ILE A 531 -4.33 0.98 -12.02
C ILE A 531 -5.18 0.25 -10.94
N LYS A 532 -6.31 -0.27 -11.37
CA LYS A 532 -7.39 -0.81 -10.54
C LYS A 532 -6.93 -2.02 -9.74
N TYR A 533 -6.25 -2.98 -10.37
CA TYR A 533 -5.85 -4.21 -9.68
C TYR A 533 -4.82 -3.92 -8.58
N THR A 534 -3.91 -2.97 -8.80
CA THR A 534 -2.95 -2.54 -7.77
C THR A 534 -3.65 -2.00 -6.52
N TYR A 535 -4.61 -1.07 -6.66
CA TYR A 535 -5.32 -0.53 -5.49
C TYR A 535 -6.18 -1.58 -4.78
N MET A 536 -6.77 -2.51 -5.53
CA MET A 536 -7.53 -3.62 -4.97
C MET A 536 -6.63 -4.57 -4.16
N ILE A 537 -5.45 -4.92 -4.66
CA ILE A 537 -4.47 -5.77 -3.95
C ILE A 537 -3.96 -5.07 -2.69
N GLN A 538 -3.60 -3.79 -2.78
CA GLN A 538 -3.18 -3.01 -1.61
C GLN A 538 -4.26 -3.02 -0.51
N GLU A 539 -5.52 -2.82 -0.88
CA GLU A 539 -6.62 -2.89 0.09
C GLU A 539 -6.80 -4.31 0.63
N ALA A 540 -6.70 -5.35 -0.20
CA ALA A 540 -6.78 -6.74 0.22
C ALA A 540 -5.71 -7.07 1.27
N ILE A 541 -4.45 -6.64 1.07
CA ILE A 541 -3.35 -6.82 2.03
C ILE A 541 -3.66 -6.16 3.38
N ARG A 542 -4.34 -5.00 3.40
CA ARG A 542 -4.76 -4.34 4.64
C ARG A 542 -5.82 -5.14 5.42
N ARG A 543 -6.56 -6.04 4.76
CA ARG A 543 -7.65 -6.84 5.36
C ARG A 543 -7.24 -8.23 5.80
N LEU A 544 -6.01 -8.65 5.49
CA LEU A 544 -5.51 -9.94 5.94
C LEU A 544 -5.36 -9.95 7.46
N GLU A 545 -5.89 -11.00 8.09
CA GLU A 545 -5.82 -11.23 9.53
C GLU A 545 -4.77 -12.31 9.81
N LYS A 546 -4.02 -12.25 10.93
CA LYS A 546 -2.99 -13.27 11.23
C LYS A 546 -3.66 -14.56 11.74
N PRO A 547 -3.71 -15.65 10.95
CA PRO A 547 -4.35 -16.88 11.39
C PRO A 547 -3.35 -17.81 12.09
N LYS A 548 -3.85 -18.87 12.73
CA LYS A 548 -3.04 -20.03 13.09
C LYS A 548 -3.05 -21.00 11.92
N PHE A 549 -1.89 -21.51 11.52
CA PHE A 549 -1.78 -22.46 10.42
C PHE A 549 -1.59 -23.88 10.92
N TRP A 550 -2.15 -24.85 10.20
CA TRP A 550 -1.89 -26.27 10.41
C TRP A 550 -1.64 -26.99 9.09
N ALA A 551 -0.46 -27.59 8.95
CA ALA A 551 -0.07 -28.39 7.79
C ALA A 551 0.28 -29.82 8.26
N PRO A 552 -0.69 -30.76 8.24
CA PRO A 552 -0.49 -32.10 8.80
C PRO A 552 0.50 -32.96 8.01
N TRP A 553 0.85 -32.57 6.78
CA TRP A 553 1.86 -33.20 5.93
C TRP A 553 3.27 -32.62 6.10
N PHE A 554 3.42 -31.53 6.85
CA PHE A 554 4.67 -30.77 6.91
C PHE A 554 5.85 -31.56 7.51
N PHE A 555 5.57 -32.59 8.31
CA PHE A 555 6.59 -33.48 8.87
C PHE A 555 7.33 -34.28 7.78
N ILE A 556 6.64 -34.66 6.69
CA ILE A 556 7.24 -35.38 5.56
C ILE A 556 8.24 -34.47 4.85
N VAL A 557 7.87 -33.20 4.64
CA VAL A 557 8.78 -32.22 4.05
C VAL A 557 10.00 -32.01 4.94
N LYS A 558 9.81 -31.91 6.26
CA LYS A 558 10.89 -31.75 7.23
C LYS A 558 11.88 -32.92 7.20
N GLU A 559 11.38 -34.15 7.19
CA GLU A 559 12.18 -35.38 7.20
C GLU A 559 13.00 -35.56 5.91
N ASN A 560 12.50 -35.05 4.79
CA ASN A 560 13.12 -35.22 3.48
C ASN A 560 13.80 -33.93 2.97
N PHE A 561 13.88 -32.88 3.78
CA PHE A 561 14.46 -31.60 3.36
C PHE A 561 15.98 -31.72 3.16
N PRO A 562 16.58 -31.09 2.12
CA PRO A 562 18.01 -31.17 1.86
C PRO A 562 18.89 -30.66 3.04
N THR A 563 19.78 -31.52 3.55
CA THR A 563 20.68 -31.21 4.69
C THR A 563 22.15 -31.12 4.31
N GLU A 564 22.49 -31.22 3.03
CA GLU A 564 23.88 -31.37 2.56
C GLU A 564 24.73 -30.09 2.75
N SER A 565 24.11 -28.93 2.95
CA SER A 565 24.78 -27.62 3.08
C SER A 565 24.97 -27.16 4.54
N GLY A 566 24.88 -28.07 5.51
CA GLY A 566 25.15 -27.77 6.93
C GLY A 566 24.28 -26.65 7.51
N GLY A 567 24.90 -25.66 8.17
CA GLY A 567 24.17 -24.55 8.84
C GLY A 567 23.31 -23.69 7.90
N VAL A 568 23.64 -23.67 6.61
CA VAL A 568 22.85 -22.97 5.58
C VAL A 568 21.52 -23.68 5.31
N SER A 569 21.48 -25.01 5.39
CA SER A 569 20.25 -25.80 5.24
C SER A 569 19.18 -25.42 6.27
N MET A 570 19.58 -25.02 7.48
CA MET A 570 18.63 -24.55 8.51
C MET A 570 17.95 -23.25 8.11
N ARG A 571 18.69 -22.28 7.55
CA ARG A 571 18.12 -21.00 7.11
C ARG A 571 17.24 -21.17 5.87
N LYS A 572 17.68 -22.03 4.95
CA LYS A 572 16.89 -22.47 3.80
C LYS A 572 15.57 -23.09 4.24
N TRP A 573 15.59 -24.01 5.19
CA TRP A 573 14.37 -24.58 5.77
C TRP A 573 13.42 -23.50 6.32
N VAL A 574 13.94 -22.57 7.11
CA VAL A 574 13.13 -21.47 7.68
C VAL A 574 12.52 -20.60 6.58
N PHE A 575 13.33 -20.22 5.60
CA PHE A 575 12.88 -19.43 4.45
C PHE A 575 11.75 -20.14 3.71
N PHE A 576 11.95 -21.39 3.29
CA PHE A 576 10.98 -22.11 2.47
C PHE A 576 9.68 -22.40 3.22
N LYS A 577 9.78 -22.75 4.51
CA LYS A 577 8.62 -22.85 5.40
C LYS A 577 7.83 -21.54 5.43
N ASN A 578 8.51 -20.41 5.66
CA ASN A 578 7.85 -19.11 5.82
C ASN A 578 7.29 -18.59 4.48
N PHE A 579 7.88 -19.00 3.35
CA PHE A 579 7.34 -18.74 2.01
C PHE A 579 6.04 -19.50 1.74
N ILE A 580 5.96 -20.79 2.10
CA ILE A 580 4.70 -21.56 2.03
C ILE A 580 3.63 -20.89 2.89
N LEU A 581 4.00 -20.43 4.09
CA LEU A 581 3.08 -19.77 5.01
C LEU A 581 2.63 -18.38 4.51
N SER A 582 3.46 -17.64 3.77
CA SER A 582 3.04 -16.36 3.18
C SER A 582 2.06 -16.55 2.03
N ILE A 583 2.21 -17.61 1.23
CA ILE A 583 1.19 -18.02 0.24
C ILE A 583 -0.10 -18.43 0.95
N ALA A 584 -0.02 -19.28 1.98
CA ALA A 584 -1.20 -19.69 2.76
C ALA A 584 -1.91 -18.49 3.42
N PHE A 585 -1.16 -17.46 3.81
CA PHE A 585 -1.67 -16.23 4.39
C PHE A 585 -2.48 -15.39 3.41
N TRP A 586 -2.06 -15.31 2.15
CA TRP A 586 -2.85 -14.69 1.09
C TRP A 586 -4.17 -15.44 0.88
N TYR A 587 -4.11 -16.77 0.84
CA TYR A 587 -5.27 -17.64 0.62
C TYR A 587 -6.09 -17.95 1.88
N GLN A 588 -5.87 -17.26 3.01
CA GLN A 588 -6.47 -17.62 4.30
C GLN A 588 -8.01 -17.68 4.33
N LYS A 589 -8.69 -17.00 3.41
CA LYS A 589 -10.15 -17.01 3.28
C LYS A 589 -10.65 -18.06 2.28
N VAL A 590 -9.77 -18.59 1.43
CA VAL A 590 -10.03 -19.70 0.48
C VAL A 590 -9.74 -21.05 1.14
N LEU A 591 -8.69 -21.12 1.97
CA LEU A 591 -8.24 -22.37 2.57
C LEU A 591 -9.24 -22.93 3.61
N PRO A 592 -9.36 -24.27 3.71
CA PRO A 592 -10.22 -24.90 4.70
C PRO A 592 -9.86 -24.49 6.12
N LYS A 593 -10.88 -24.36 6.97
CA LYS A 593 -10.72 -24.02 8.39
C LYS A 593 -11.23 -25.14 9.27
N VAL A 594 -10.47 -25.44 10.32
CA VAL A 594 -10.81 -26.48 11.30
C VAL A 594 -10.58 -25.97 12.71
N LYS A 595 -11.34 -26.49 13.67
CA LYS A 595 -11.15 -26.24 15.10
C LYS A 595 -10.47 -27.44 15.75
N VAL A 596 -9.41 -27.17 16.50
CA VAL A 596 -8.68 -28.14 17.30
C VAL A 596 -8.51 -27.55 18.70
N ARG A 597 -9.05 -28.20 19.73
CA ARG A 597 -9.04 -27.69 21.13
C ARG A 597 -9.61 -26.27 21.25
N ASP A 598 -10.76 -26.02 20.60
CA ASP A 598 -11.46 -24.73 20.54
C ASP A 598 -10.69 -23.57 19.86
N GLU A 599 -9.52 -23.84 19.29
CA GLU A 599 -8.78 -22.89 18.48
C GLU A 599 -9.01 -23.14 16.98
N GLU A 600 -9.24 -22.06 16.22
CA GLU A 600 -9.37 -22.13 14.76
C GLU A 600 -7.99 -22.15 14.10
N TYR A 601 -7.81 -23.09 13.16
CA TYR A 601 -6.65 -23.22 12.30
C TYR A 601 -7.06 -23.16 10.83
N VAL A 602 -6.30 -22.41 10.04
CA VAL A 602 -6.29 -22.51 8.59
C VAL A 602 -5.48 -23.75 8.22
N LEU A 603 -6.15 -24.75 7.68
CA LEU A 603 -5.55 -25.98 7.20
C LEU A 603 -4.86 -25.69 5.86
N ILE A 604 -3.59 -26.08 5.71
CA ILE A 604 -2.82 -25.87 4.49
C ILE A 604 -2.88 -27.14 3.64
N PRO A 605 -3.50 -27.12 2.45
CA PRO A 605 -3.50 -28.25 1.52
C PRO A 605 -2.14 -28.41 0.81
N ILE A 606 -1.90 -29.58 0.21
CA ILE A 606 -0.64 -29.88 -0.49
C ILE A 606 -0.45 -29.01 -1.74
N TRP A 607 -1.51 -28.56 -2.39
CA TRP A 607 -1.38 -27.69 -3.57
C TRP A 607 -0.69 -26.35 -3.24
N VAL A 608 -0.75 -25.86 -1.99
CA VAL A 608 -0.03 -24.63 -1.58
C VAL A 608 1.49 -24.85 -1.66
N TYR A 609 1.95 -26.06 -1.31
CA TYR A 609 3.34 -26.47 -1.49
C TYR A 609 3.71 -26.58 -2.97
N GLU A 610 2.84 -27.17 -3.78
CA GLU A 610 3.02 -27.26 -5.24
C GLU A 610 3.12 -25.87 -5.88
N LEU A 611 2.29 -24.92 -5.44
CA LEU A 611 2.35 -23.53 -5.89
C LEU A 611 3.64 -22.84 -5.45
N ALA A 612 4.07 -23.06 -4.21
CA ALA A 612 5.35 -22.56 -3.72
C ALA A 612 6.51 -23.07 -4.59
N LEU A 613 6.51 -24.35 -4.96
CA LEU A 613 7.51 -24.92 -5.88
C LEU A 613 7.39 -24.34 -7.28
N LEU A 614 6.18 -24.13 -7.80
CA LEU A 614 5.97 -23.54 -9.12
C LEU A 614 6.55 -22.14 -9.22
N ILE A 615 6.30 -21.30 -8.20
CA ILE A 615 6.84 -19.94 -8.09
C ILE A 615 8.36 -19.95 -7.92
N LYS A 616 8.88 -20.91 -7.15
CA LYS A 616 10.32 -21.06 -6.89
C LYS A 616 11.07 -21.85 -7.96
N ASP A 617 10.41 -22.34 -9.01
CA ASP A 617 10.95 -23.42 -9.85
C ASP A 617 12.20 -23.04 -10.64
N THR A 618 12.29 -21.80 -11.11
CA THR A 618 13.52 -21.26 -11.70
C THR A 618 14.65 -21.27 -10.67
N ASN A 619 14.29 -21.03 -9.40
CA ASN A 619 15.22 -20.79 -8.29
C ASN A 619 15.49 -21.99 -7.38
N LEU A 620 14.95 -23.16 -7.70
CA LEU A 620 15.03 -24.35 -6.84
C LEU A 620 16.43 -24.97 -6.84
N ILE A 621 17.15 -24.85 -7.96
CA ILE A 621 18.57 -25.24 -8.09
C ILE A 621 19.46 -24.25 -7.34
N GLU A 622 19.13 -22.96 -7.44
CA GLU A 622 19.82 -21.80 -6.84
C GLU A 622 19.73 -21.83 -5.31
N PHE A 623 18.53 -22.07 -4.81
CA PHE A 623 18.24 -22.22 -3.39
C PHE A 623 19.00 -23.40 -2.78
N VAL A 624 19.27 -24.48 -3.52
CA VAL A 624 20.04 -25.61 -2.99
C VAL A 624 21.55 -25.34 -3.04
N ARG A 625 22.05 -24.63 -4.06
CA ARG A 625 23.49 -24.52 -4.34
C ARG A 625 24.16 -23.18 -4.00
N ASP A 626 23.41 -22.15 -3.59
CA ASP A 626 23.91 -20.78 -3.34
C ASP A 626 24.68 -20.18 -4.53
N LEU A 627 24.29 -20.55 -5.76
CA LEU A 627 24.82 -20.00 -7.00
C LEU A 627 23.76 -19.15 -7.69
N GLU A 628 24.18 -18.03 -8.29
CA GLU A 628 23.30 -17.26 -9.16
C GLU A 628 22.94 -18.03 -10.45
N PRO A 629 21.81 -17.71 -11.08
CA PRO A 629 21.20 -18.56 -12.11
C PRO A 629 21.88 -18.41 -13.44
N ASP A 630 22.40 -17.22 -13.70
CA ASP A 630 23.30 -16.96 -14.81
C ASP A 630 24.62 -17.73 -14.66
N VAL A 631 25.10 -17.90 -13.42
CA VAL A 631 26.27 -18.76 -13.15
C VAL A 631 25.95 -20.23 -13.39
N ILE A 632 24.77 -20.71 -12.97
CA ILE A 632 24.30 -22.07 -13.26
C ILE A 632 24.08 -22.28 -14.76
N GLN A 633 23.46 -21.32 -15.45
CA GLN A 633 23.22 -21.35 -16.89
C GLN A 633 24.55 -21.44 -17.65
N PHE A 634 25.54 -20.64 -17.24
CA PHE A 634 26.88 -20.68 -17.79
C PHE A 634 27.55 -22.04 -17.54
N TYR A 635 27.51 -22.55 -16.31
CA TYR A 635 28.05 -23.87 -15.99
C TYR A 635 27.39 -24.98 -16.81
N GLN A 636 26.06 -24.97 -16.96
CA GLN A 636 25.35 -25.92 -17.82
C GLN A 636 25.73 -25.75 -19.30
N HIS A 637 25.95 -24.53 -19.77
CA HIS A 637 26.44 -24.27 -21.11
C HIS A 637 27.83 -24.88 -21.33
N LEU A 638 28.75 -24.68 -20.38
CA LEU A 638 30.08 -25.30 -20.39
C LEU A 638 30.00 -26.83 -20.40
N LEU A 639 29.11 -27.43 -19.60
CA LEU A 639 28.89 -28.89 -19.63
C LEU A 639 28.37 -29.39 -20.97
N ARG A 640 27.48 -28.63 -21.63
CA ARG A 640 26.89 -28.99 -22.92
C ARG A 640 27.88 -28.89 -24.08
N SER A 641 28.93 -28.08 -23.97
CA SER A 641 29.95 -27.97 -25.01
C SER A 641 30.78 -29.25 -25.13
N GLN A 642 30.74 -30.14 -24.13
CA GLN A 642 31.51 -31.40 -24.05
C GLN A 642 33.03 -31.19 -24.21
N LYS A 643 33.53 -29.97 -24.00
CA LYS A 643 34.95 -29.66 -24.05
C LYS A 643 35.62 -30.10 -22.75
N GLU A 644 36.77 -30.77 -22.86
CA GLU A 644 37.51 -31.27 -21.69
C GLU A 644 38.11 -30.14 -20.84
N TYR A 645 38.57 -29.06 -21.49
CA TYR A 645 39.10 -27.88 -20.83
C TYR A 645 39.09 -26.63 -21.73
N TRP A 646 39.23 -25.45 -21.12
CA TRP A 646 39.38 -24.16 -21.81
C TRP A 646 40.72 -23.51 -21.49
N ARG A 647 41.37 -22.92 -22.49
CA ARG A 647 42.66 -22.24 -22.36
C ARG A 647 42.49 -20.74 -22.29
N GLY A 648 42.74 -20.19 -21.10
CA GLY A 648 42.70 -18.77 -20.81
C GLY A 648 41.29 -18.21 -20.72
N TYR A 649 41.21 -16.97 -20.23
CA TYR A 649 39.93 -16.29 -20.04
C TYR A 649 39.23 -15.96 -21.36
N ARG A 650 39.97 -15.83 -22.47
CA ARG A 650 39.41 -15.45 -23.77
C ARG A 650 38.47 -16.52 -24.33
N GLU A 651 38.81 -17.80 -24.18
CA GLU A 651 37.93 -18.89 -24.58
C GLU A 651 36.66 -18.93 -23.71
N LEU A 652 36.79 -18.76 -22.39
CA LEU A 652 35.62 -18.66 -21.52
C LEU A 652 34.76 -17.42 -21.79
N GLN A 653 35.34 -16.30 -22.24
CA GLN A 653 34.58 -15.12 -22.69
C GLN A 653 33.79 -15.42 -23.98
N GLN A 654 34.31 -16.26 -24.87
CA GLN A 654 33.59 -16.71 -26.07
C GLN A 654 32.41 -17.62 -25.69
N GLU A 655 32.62 -18.58 -24.78
CA GLU A 655 31.52 -19.40 -24.23
C GLU A 655 30.46 -18.52 -23.57
N ALA A 656 30.88 -17.51 -22.79
CA ALA A 656 29.95 -16.59 -22.16
C ALA A 656 29.18 -15.76 -23.20
N GLN A 657 29.84 -15.33 -24.28
CA GLN A 657 29.20 -14.64 -25.39
C GLN A 657 28.20 -15.53 -26.12
N GLN A 658 28.50 -16.81 -26.31
CA GLN A 658 27.57 -17.77 -26.90
C GLN A 658 26.39 -18.07 -25.97
N CYS A 659 26.64 -18.18 -24.67
CA CYS A 659 25.62 -18.44 -23.66
C CYS A 659 24.65 -17.27 -23.49
N PHE A 660 25.15 -16.03 -23.40
CA PHE A 660 24.34 -14.85 -23.06
C PHE A 660 24.03 -13.94 -24.24
N GLY A 661 24.67 -14.14 -25.39
CA GLY A 661 24.53 -13.30 -26.57
C GLY A 661 25.19 -11.91 -26.45
N GLN A 662 26.05 -11.69 -25.46
CA GLN A 662 26.79 -10.44 -25.24
C GLN A 662 28.21 -10.69 -24.72
N TRP A 663 29.14 -9.81 -25.06
CA TRP A 663 30.52 -9.90 -24.57
C TRP A 663 30.62 -9.56 -23.09
N ILE A 664 31.17 -10.48 -22.28
CA ILE A 664 31.39 -10.25 -20.84
C ILE A 664 32.85 -9.87 -20.62
N ALA A 665 33.09 -8.74 -19.95
CA ALA A 665 34.45 -8.30 -19.60
C ALA A 665 35.13 -9.31 -18.67
N ARG A 666 36.45 -9.51 -18.84
CA ARG A 666 37.24 -10.49 -18.07
C ARG A 666 37.04 -10.37 -16.57
N THR A 667 37.05 -9.15 -16.03
CA THR A 667 36.85 -8.90 -14.58
C THR A 667 35.48 -9.39 -14.09
N THR A 668 34.44 -9.20 -14.90
CA THR A 668 33.08 -9.67 -14.59
C THR A 668 32.98 -11.18 -14.72
N LEU A 669 33.56 -11.74 -15.79
CA LEU A 669 33.63 -13.19 -16.00
C LEU A 669 34.30 -13.87 -14.80
N THR A 670 35.49 -13.40 -14.39
CA THR A 670 36.23 -13.94 -13.26
C THR A 670 35.43 -13.83 -11.97
N ARG A 671 35.00 -12.62 -11.59
CA ARG A 671 34.39 -12.37 -10.27
C ARG A 671 32.99 -12.98 -10.11
N ARG A 672 32.19 -12.99 -11.17
CA ARG A 672 30.79 -13.40 -11.10
C ARG A 672 30.58 -14.86 -11.45
N TYR A 673 31.31 -15.39 -12.43
CA TYR A 673 31.07 -16.73 -12.95
C TYR A 673 32.12 -17.73 -12.50
N ILE A 674 33.41 -17.40 -12.64
CA ILE A 674 34.49 -18.36 -12.39
C ILE A 674 34.77 -18.53 -10.90
N GLU A 675 34.94 -17.45 -10.14
CA GLU A 675 35.24 -17.51 -8.70
C GLU A 675 34.19 -18.34 -7.91
N PRO A 676 32.87 -18.17 -8.10
CA PRO A 676 31.87 -18.99 -7.40
C PRO A 676 31.90 -20.47 -7.79
N LEU A 677 32.11 -20.78 -9.07
CA LEU A 677 32.24 -22.16 -9.54
C LEU A 677 33.50 -22.82 -8.98
N GLU A 678 34.60 -22.08 -8.86
CA GLU A 678 35.88 -22.56 -8.34
C GLU A 678 35.79 -22.84 -6.83
N GLN A 679 35.12 -21.96 -6.08
CA GLN A 679 34.83 -22.15 -4.65
C GLN A 679 34.02 -23.43 -4.37
N LEU A 680 33.15 -23.82 -5.29
CA LEU A 680 32.35 -25.05 -5.19
C LEU A 680 33.03 -26.27 -5.82
N GLY A 681 34.25 -26.14 -6.34
CA GLY A 681 34.97 -27.23 -7.01
C GLY A 681 34.33 -27.69 -8.32
N LEU A 682 33.43 -26.88 -8.90
CA LEU A 682 32.75 -27.17 -10.17
C LEU A 682 33.61 -26.82 -11.38
N ILE A 683 34.56 -25.89 -11.20
CA ILE A 683 35.61 -25.58 -12.15
C ILE A 683 36.95 -25.55 -11.40
N GLU A 684 38.01 -26.07 -12.00
CA GLU A 684 39.38 -25.93 -11.49
C GLU A 684 40.20 -25.11 -12.48
N ALA A 685 40.95 -24.14 -11.96
CA ALA A 685 41.81 -23.28 -12.75
C ALA A 685 43.29 -23.60 -12.48
N THR A 686 43.88 -24.47 -13.31
CA THR A 686 45.31 -24.84 -13.24
C THR A 686 46.15 -24.02 -14.23
N GLN A 687 47.47 -24.13 -14.15
CA GLN A 687 48.36 -23.54 -15.15
C GLN A 687 48.31 -24.39 -16.43
N ASP A 688 48.17 -23.76 -17.60
CA ASP A 688 48.22 -24.52 -18.87
C ASP A 688 49.62 -25.09 -19.11
N GLU A 689 49.66 -26.37 -19.49
CA GLU A 689 50.90 -27.13 -19.68
C GLU A 689 51.62 -26.76 -20.98
N ILE A 690 50.91 -26.20 -21.96
CA ILE A 690 51.45 -25.82 -23.28
C ILE A 690 51.88 -24.35 -23.30
N ASP A 691 51.05 -23.44 -22.79
CA ASP A 691 51.41 -22.03 -22.61
C ASP A 691 51.28 -21.62 -21.13
N LYS A 692 52.42 -21.59 -20.43
CA LYS A 692 52.53 -21.21 -19.01
C LYS A 692 52.10 -19.76 -18.70
N ARG A 693 51.67 -18.96 -19.67
CA ARG A 693 51.05 -17.64 -19.45
C ARG A 693 49.52 -17.74 -19.30
N LEU A 694 48.93 -18.85 -19.71
CA LEU A 694 47.48 -19.08 -19.70
C LEU A 694 47.06 -20.02 -18.58
N LYS A 695 45.85 -19.82 -18.06
CA LYS A 695 45.20 -20.77 -17.16
C LYS A 695 44.44 -21.82 -17.96
N LYS A 696 44.49 -23.08 -17.55
CA LYS A 696 43.63 -24.17 -18.00
C LYS A 696 42.44 -24.27 -17.05
N PHE A 697 41.23 -24.28 -17.60
CA PHE A 697 39.99 -24.41 -16.84
C PHE A 697 39.34 -25.76 -17.13
N THR A 698 39.16 -26.59 -16.11
CA THR A 698 38.53 -27.91 -16.21
C THR A 698 37.18 -27.86 -15.49
N VAL A 699 36.10 -28.33 -16.13
CA VAL A 699 34.76 -28.31 -15.54
C VAL A 699 34.36 -29.74 -15.13
N TYR A 700 33.92 -29.92 -13.88
CA TYR A 700 33.57 -31.24 -13.35
C TYR A 700 32.07 -31.47 -13.33
N THR A 701 31.67 -32.68 -13.72
CA THR A 701 30.32 -33.22 -13.59
C THR A 701 30.14 -33.86 -12.21
N GLU A 702 30.23 -33.10 -11.12
CA GLU A 702 29.75 -33.64 -9.85
C GLU A 702 28.27 -34.04 -10.05
N LYS A 703 27.93 -35.30 -9.70
CA LYS A 703 26.62 -35.90 -9.98
C LYS A 703 25.51 -34.86 -9.76
N MET A 704 24.88 -34.42 -10.85
CA MET A 704 23.74 -33.51 -10.90
C MET A 704 22.48 -34.08 -10.18
N THR A 705 22.62 -35.11 -9.34
CA THR A 705 21.56 -35.87 -8.68
C THR A 705 20.78 -35.12 -7.60
N ASN A 706 21.25 -33.94 -7.16
CA ASN A 706 20.57 -33.16 -6.11
C ASN A 706 19.57 -32.11 -6.62
N LEU A 707 19.41 -31.93 -7.94
CA LEU A 707 18.61 -30.84 -8.55
C LEU A 707 17.09 -31.01 -8.39
N THR A 708 16.63 -32.11 -7.81
CA THR A 708 15.20 -32.49 -7.81
C THR A 708 14.68 -32.85 -6.42
N LYS A 709 15.38 -32.55 -5.32
CA LYS A 709 14.96 -33.04 -3.99
C LYS A 709 13.61 -32.52 -3.52
N LEU A 710 13.33 -31.22 -3.65
CA LEU A 710 12.02 -30.68 -3.26
C LEU A 710 10.89 -31.13 -4.19
N LYS A 711 11.16 -31.34 -5.49
CA LYS A 711 10.21 -31.96 -6.43
C LYS A 711 9.98 -33.45 -6.14
N ILE A 712 11.01 -34.16 -5.66
CA ILE A 712 10.89 -35.54 -5.15
C ILE A 712 10.00 -35.57 -3.90
N ILE A 713 10.13 -34.61 -2.98
CA ILE A 713 9.21 -34.51 -1.84
C ILE A 713 7.76 -34.35 -2.32
N LEU A 714 7.51 -33.54 -3.36
CA LEU A 714 6.17 -33.42 -3.94
C LEU A 714 5.65 -34.77 -4.47
N SER A 715 6.49 -35.55 -5.18
CA SER A 715 6.08 -36.87 -5.68
C SER A 715 5.82 -37.85 -4.53
N GLU A 716 6.62 -37.81 -3.45
CA GLU A 716 6.37 -38.58 -2.21
C GLU A 716 5.05 -38.19 -1.55
N LEU A 717 4.73 -36.89 -1.46
CA LEU A 717 3.46 -36.39 -0.91
C LEU A 717 2.24 -36.87 -1.70
N LYS A 718 2.39 -37.13 -3.00
CA LYS A 718 1.32 -37.64 -3.88
C LYS A 718 1.11 -39.16 -3.77
N LYS A 719 2.00 -39.92 -3.12
CA LYS A 719 1.86 -41.38 -2.99
C LYS A 719 0.70 -41.79 -2.07
N PRO A 720 -0.05 -42.87 -2.38
CA PRO A 720 -1.12 -43.38 -1.51
C PRO A 720 -0.66 -43.73 -0.09
N GLU A 721 0.52 -44.34 0.04
CA GLU A 721 1.11 -44.71 1.34
C GLU A 721 1.34 -43.50 2.26
N THR A 722 1.63 -42.34 1.66
CA THR A 722 1.84 -41.08 2.38
C THR A 722 0.55 -40.53 2.97
N LYS A 723 -0.60 -40.74 2.29
CA LYS A 723 -1.93 -40.42 2.84
C LYS A 723 -2.15 -41.12 4.17
N GLU A 724 -1.79 -42.40 4.25
CA GLU A 724 -1.95 -43.19 5.49
C GLU A 724 -1.00 -42.73 6.61
N LYS A 725 0.22 -42.25 6.26
CA LYS A 725 1.11 -41.61 7.24
C LYS A 725 0.50 -40.32 7.80
N ILE A 726 -0.09 -39.49 6.94
CA ILE A 726 -0.77 -38.25 7.35
C ILE A 726 -2.00 -38.57 8.22
N LYS A 727 -2.81 -39.55 7.83
CA LYS A 727 -3.97 -40.03 8.60
C LYS A 727 -3.57 -40.47 10.01
N ARG A 728 -2.55 -41.34 10.13
CA ARG A 728 -2.00 -41.76 11.43
C ARG A 728 -1.49 -40.58 12.24
N LYS A 729 -0.84 -39.60 11.61
CA LYS A 729 -0.40 -38.38 12.30
C LYS A 729 -1.59 -37.57 12.85
N ILE A 730 -2.66 -37.44 12.08
CA ILE A 730 -3.90 -36.76 12.50
C ILE A 730 -4.54 -37.52 13.68
N MET A 731 -4.64 -38.85 13.60
CA MET A 731 -5.17 -39.68 14.69
C MET A 731 -4.34 -39.53 15.98
N SER A 732 -3.02 -39.40 15.86
CA SER A 732 -2.12 -39.28 17.02
C SER A 732 -2.31 -38.01 17.86
N ILE A 733 -3.03 -37.00 17.33
CA ILE A 733 -3.33 -35.76 18.06
C ILE A 733 -4.23 -36.04 19.27
N GLY A 734 -5.05 -37.09 19.22
CA GLY A 734 -5.88 -37.56 20.34
C GLY A 734 -7.03 -36.60 20.72
N THR A 735 -7.17 -35.47 20.04
CA THR A 735 -8.25 -34.49 20.25
C THR A 735 -9.21 -34.46 19.07
N GLY A 736 -10.50 -34.23 19.34
CA GLY A 736 -11.49 -34.03 18.28
C GLY A 736 -11.13 -32.85 17.38
N ILE A 737 -11.28 -33.05 16.08
CA ILE A 737 -11.15 -32.01 15.05
C ILE A 737 -12.57 -31.70 14.59
N TYR A 738 -12.89 -30.42 14.47
CA TYR A 738 -14.25 -29.96 14.16
C TYR A 738 -14.24 -28.98 12.99
N THR A 739 -15.36 -28.87 12.28
CA THR A 739 -15.61 -27.74 11.38
C THR A 739 -15.78 -26.45 12.17
N THR A 740 -15.79 -25.32 11.47
CA THR A 740 -16.07 -24.01 12.06
C THR A 740 -17.44 -23.94 12.75
N GLU A 741 -18.42 -24.70 12.24
CA GLU A 741 -19.79 -24.83 12.76
C GLU A 741 -19.92 -25.86 13.90
N GLY A 742 -18.82 -26.54 14.27
CA GLY A 742 -18.79 -27.49 15.40
C GLY A 742 -19.09 -28.95 15.05
N ARG A 743 -19.21 -29.30 13.75
CA ARG A 743 -19.35 -30.71 13.33
C ARG A 743 -18.02 -31.45 13.49
N ARG A 744 -18.00 -32.61 14.14
CA ARG A 744 -16.78 -33.42 14.26
C ARG A 744 -16.38 -33.99 12.90
N LEU A 745 -15.09 -33.90 12.57
CA LEU A 745 -14.47 -34.46 11.38
C LEU A 745 -13.76 -35.78 11.73
N SER A 746 -13.94 -36.78 10.88
CA SER A 746 -13.14 -38.00 10.90
C SER A 746 -11.72 -37.74 10.36
N PRO A 747 -10.72 -38.56 10.72
CA PRO A 747 -9.38 -38.44 10.15
C PRO A 747 -9.34 -38.50 8.62
N ASP A 748 -10.24 -39.29 8.00
CA ASP A 748 -10.36 -39.41 6.55
C ASP A 748 -10.85 -38.10 5.91
N GLU A 749 -11.89 -37.48 6.46
CA GLU A 749 -12.37 -36.17 5.98
C GLU A 749 -11.28 -35.08 6.09
N VAL A 750 -10.47 -35.10 7.16
CA VAL A 750 -9.35 -34.15 7.28
C VAL A 750 -8.28 -34.42 6.21
N VAL A 751 -8.00 -35.68 5.90
CA VAL A 751 -7.09 -36.05 4.79
C VAL A 751 -7.67 -35.60 3.44
N GLU A 752 -8.97 -35.75 3.21
CA GLU A 752 -9.62 -35.23 2.00
C GLU A 752 -9.42 -33.71 1.85
N LEU A 753 -9.60 -32.94 2.93
CA LEU A 753 -9.32 -31.49 2.94
C LEU A 753 -7.85 -31.14 2.66
N VAL A 754 -6.89 -32.01 3.03
CA VAL A 754 -5.46 -31.83 2.72
C VAL A 754 -5.16 -32.01 1.23
N TYR A 755 -5.94 -32.87 0.56
CA TYR A 755 -5.77 -33.23 -0.85
C TYR A 755 -6.79 -32.57 -1.79
N THR A 756 -7.68 -31.70 -1.29
CA THR A 756 -8.66 -30.97 -2.11
C THR A 756 -7.97 -30.18 -3.23
N ARG A 757 -8.59 -30.18 -4.42
CA ARG A 757 -8.14 -29.41 -5.60
C ARG A 757 -9.28 -28.67 -6.30
N ASP A 758 -10.46 -28.60 -5.68
CA ASP A 758 -11.78 -28.32 -6.30
C ASP A 758 -11.90 -27.02 -7.10
N SER A 759 -10.89 -26.13 -7.09
CA SER A 759 -10.86 -24.91 -7.90
C SER A 759 -9.45 -24.41 -8.26
N VAL A 760 -8.40 -25.22 -8.09
CA VAL A 760 -7.01 -24.76 -8.30
C VAL A 760 -6.35 -25.33 -9.55
N ASP A 761 -6.86 -26.43 -10.12
CA ASP A 761 -6.24 -27.06 -11.29
C ASP A 761 -6.18 -26.14 -12.50
N ILE A 762 -7.27 -25.43 -12.80
CA ILE A 762 -7.33 -24.42 -13.88
C ILE A 762 -6.28 -23.31 -13.65
N ILE A 763 -6.02 -22.93 -12.40
CA ILE A 763 -5.01 -21.91 -12.07
C ILE A 763 -3.61 -22.44 -12.33
N PHE A 764 -3.33 -23.70 -11.98
CA PHE A 764 -2.06 -24.33 -12.29
C PHE A 764 -1.86 -24.47 -13.80
N GLU A 765 -2.89 -24.83 -14.57
CA GLU A 765 -2.83 -24.86 -16.04
C GLU A 765 -2.48 -23.48 -16.61
N GLU A 766 -3.16 -22.43 -16.15
CA GLU A 766 -2.92 -21.05 -16.55
C GLU A 766 -1.50 -20.58 -16.21
N LEU A 767 -1.06 -20.78 -14.96
CA LEU A 767 0.29 -20.40 -14.53
C LEU A 767 1.36 -21.19 -15.30
N ASN A 768 1.15 -22.49 -15.52
CA ASN A 768 2.08 -23.27 -16.34
C ASN A 768 2.10 -22.76 -17.80
N ARG A 769 0.97 -22.32 -18.36
CA ARG A 769 0.94 -21.70 -19.69
C ARG A 769 1.76 -20.41 -19.71
N ILE A 770 1.54 -19.49 -18.77
CA ILE A 770 2.32 -18.25 -18.62
C ILE A 770 3.82 -18.56 -18.51
N LYS A 771 4.17 -19.57 -17.72
CA LYS A 771 5.56 -20.00 -17.55
C LYS A 771 6.16 -20.59 -18.82
N MET A 772 5.39 -21.39 -19.54
CA MET A 772 5.83 -21.98 -20.80
C MET A 772 5.94 -20.92 -21.89
N GLU A 773 5.10 -19.89 -21.91
CA GLU A 773 5.26 -18.72 -22.77
C GLU A 773 6.59 -18.01 -22.47
N GLU A 774 6.92 -17.78 -21.19
CA GLU A 774 8.22 -17.24 -20.79
C GLU A 774 9.42 -18.13 -21.23
N ILE A 775 9.30 -19.47 -21.15
CA ILE A 775 10.38 -20.44 -21.48
C ILE A 775 10.49 -20.78 -22.99
N GLN A 776 9.37 -20.98 -23.69
CA GLN A 776 9.33 -21.29 -25.13
C GLN A 776 9.78 -20.08 -25.94
N GLU A 777 9.50 -18.87 -25.48
CA GLU A 777 10.04 -17.66 -26.09
C GLU A 777 11.58 -17.63 -25.95
N GLU A 778 12.17 -18.08 -24.84
CA GLU A 778 13.64 -18.23 -24.72
C GLU A 778 14.21 -19.27 -25.71
N THR A 779 13.54 -20.39 -25.94
CA THR A 779 14.06 -21.54 -26.74
C THR A 779 13.71 -21.51 -28.24
N SER A 780 12.62 -20.85 -28.66
CA SER A 780 12.17 -20.77 -30.07
C SER A 780 13.00 -19.79 -30.91
N LYS A 781 14.21 -20.20 -31.28
CA LYS A 781 14.95 -19.78 -32.49
C LYS A 781 16.22 -20.61 -32.69
N LYS A 782 16.43 -21.71 -31.96
CA LYS A 782 17.43 -22.70 -32.41
C LYS A 782 17.09 -23.28 -33.79
N ASP A 783 15.82 -23.28 -34.18
CA ASP A 783 15.39 -23.68 -35.53
C ASP A 783 15.19 -22.53 -36.54
N LEU A 784 15.51 -21.28 -36.16
CA LEU A 784 15.46 -20.12 -37.07
C LEU A 784 16.83 -19.46 -37.30
N VAL A 785 17.91 -20.06 -36.77
CA VAL A 785 19.27 -19.84 -37.31
C VAL A 785 19.52 -20.75 -38.53
N GLY A 786 18.57 -21.63 -38.88
CA GLY A 786 18.59 -22.46 -40.09
C GLY A 786 17.79 -21.92 -41.29
N LEU A 787 17.21 -20.71 -41.23
CA LEU A 787 16.39 -20.15 -42.31
C LEU A 787 16.64 -18.64 -42.51
N VAL A 788 17.88 -18.31 -42.85
CA VAL A 788 18.09 -17.42 -44.00
C VAL A 788 18.71 -18.32 -45.05
N ILE A 789 17.86 -18.90 -45.90
CA ILE A 789 18.29 -19.32 -47.23
C ILE A 789 18.84 -18.05 -47.87
N PHE A 790 20.16 -17.88 -47.85
CA PHE A 790 20.79 -17.27 -49.00
C PHE A 790 20.42 -18.21 -50.14
N SER A 791 19.49 -17.78 -50.98
CA SER A 791 19.37 -18.33 -52.32
C SER A 791 20.79 -18.28 -52.90
N ASP A 792 21.33 -19.44 -53.23
CA ASP A 792 22.70 -19.66 -53.71
C ASP A 792 22.98 -19.00 -55.08
N GLU A 793 22.12 -18.08 -55.52
CA GLU A 793 22.16 -17.43 -56.83
C GLU A 793 22.85 -16.06 -56.84
N ASN A 794 23.38 -15.57 -55.70
CA ASN A 794 24.07 -14.27 -55.64
C ASN A 794 25.32 -14.23 -54.75
N LYS A 795 26.14 -15.30 -54.76
CA LYS A 795 27.53 -15.21 -54.29
C LYS A 795 28.32 -14.34 -55.28
N PRO A 796 28.91 -13.19 -54.88
CA PRO A 796 29.84 -12.50 -55.76
C PRO A 796 31.04 -13.41 -56.02
N LYS A 797 31.47 -13.46 -57.29
CA LYS A 797 32.65 -14.23 -57.69
C LYS A 797 33.86 -13.66 -56.95
N SER A 798 34.78 -14.53 -56.54
CA SER A 798 35.98 -14.17 -55.81
C SER A 798 36.68 -12.97 -56.46
N GLY A 799 36.83 -11.87 -55.72
CA GLY A 799 37.48 -10.63 -56.19
C GLY A 799 36.55 -9.42 -56.34
N GLU A 800 35.23 -9.57 -56.14
CA GLU A 800 34.27 -8.47 -56.24
C GLU A 800 33.77 -7.98 -54.86
N PHE A 801 33.77 -6.66 -54.66
CA PHE A 801 33.36 -5.97 -53.43
C PHE A 801 31.99 -5.32 -53.61
N LYS A 802 31.03 -5.61 -52.73
CA LYS A 802 29.66 -5.07 -52.82
C LYS A 802 29.45 -3.88 -51.88
N CYS A 803 28.77 -2.85 -52.34
CA CYS A 803 28.38 -1.74 -51.47
C CYS A 803 27.29 -2.20 -50.48
N PRO A 804 27.43 -1.93 -49.16
CA PRO A 804 26.41 -2.31 -48.18
C PRO A 804 25.16 -1.43 -48.21
N TYR A 805 25.21 -0.26 -48.88
CA TYR A 805 24.13 0.71 -48.91
C TYR A 805 23.37 0.75 -50.24
N CYS A 806 23.87 0.08 -51.28
CA CYS A 806 23.21 0.02 -52.59
C CYS A 806 23.64 -1.23 -53.39
N PRO A 807 22.93 -1.59 -54.48
CA PRO A 807 23.18 -2.84 -55.18
C PRO A 807 24.45 -2.88 -56.07
N CYS A 808 25.26 -1.82 -56.09
CA CYS A 808 26.48 -1.74 -56.90
C CYS A 808 27.58 -2.73 -56.43
N VAL A 809 28.30 -3.31 -57.38
CA VAL A 809 29.41 -4.25 -57.18
C VAL A 809 30.65 -3.71 -57.88
N PHE A 810 31.82 -3.83 -57.23
CA PHE A 810 33.09 -3.24 -57.68
C PHE A 810 34.17 -4.30 -57.77
N GLY A 811 34.97 -4.26 -58.84
CA GLY A 811 36.10 -5.19 -59.02
C GLY A 811 37.35 -4.83 -58.20
N SER A 812 37.36 -3.71 -57.47
CA SER A 812 38.48 -3.30 -56.64
C SER A 812 38.03 -2.56 -55.38
N GLU A 813 38.79 -2.69 -54.30
CA GLU A 813 38.54 -1.99 -53.03
C GLU A 813 38.63 -0.47 -53.18
N ARG A 814 39.46 0.02 -54.12
CA ARG A 814 39.66 1.45 -54.38
C ARG A 814 38.38 2.09 -54.96
N ASP A 815 37.71 1.38 -55.86
CA ASP A 815 36.47 1.86 -56.49
C ASP A 815 35.29 1.81 -55.52
N LEU A 816 35.22 0.78 -54.66
CA LEU A 816 34.25 0.74 -53.57
C LEU A 816 34.45 1.92 -52.60
N LYS A 817 35.70 2.22 -52.19
CA LYS A 817 35.98 3.38 -51.31
C LYS A 817 35.65 4.72 -51.97
N ALA A 818 35.86 4.87 -53.28
CA ALA A 818 35.45 6.06 -54.02
C ALA A 818 33.92 6.20 -54.10
N HIS A 819 33.21 5.09 -54.32
CA HIS A 819 31.75 5.04 -54.30
C HIS A 819 31.16 5.30 -52.90
N LEU A 820 31.75 4.77 -51.84
CA LEU A 820 31.28 5.01 -50.47
C LEU A 820 31.36 6.48 -50.06
N LYS A 821 32.28 7.26 -50.65
CA LYS A 821 32.37 8.71 -50.43
C LYS A 821 31.20 9.49 -51.04
N THR A 822 30.48 8.94 -52.03
CA THR A 822 29.31 9.61 -52.63
C THR A 822 28.03 9.43 -51.80
N HIS A 823 28.03 8.51 -50.81
CA HIS A 823 26.95 8.36 -49.82
C HIS A 823 26.99 9.41 -48.70
N ASN A 824 27.92 10.37 -48.76
CA ASN A 824 28.02 11.56 -47.92
C ASN A 824 27.91 11.28 -46.40
N LEU A 825 28.55 10.21 -45.93
CA LEU A 825 28.78 9.97 -44.51
C LEU A 825 29.93 10.87 -44.03
N GLY A 826 29.58 12.09 -43.64
CA GLY A 826 30.52 13.04 -43.04
C GLY A 826 31.02 12.55 -41.68
N GLY A 827 32.34 12.62 -41.45
CA GLY A 827 32.94 12.65 -40.12
C GLY A 827 33.77 11.43 -39.72
N GLU A 828 35.09 11.60 -39.83
CA GLU A 828 36.18 10.94 -39.08
C GLU A 828 36.36 9.41 -39.16
N SER A 829 37.39 9.07 -39.93
CA SER A 829 38.15 7.81 -39.97
C SER A 829 38.40 7.17 -38.60
N ARG A 830 37.99 5.91 -38.44
CA ARG A 830 38.72 4.92 -37.65
C ARG A 830 38.98 3.70 -38.52
N ASP A 831 40.25 3.33 -38.60
CA ASP A 831 40.78 2.23 -39.39
C ASP A 831 40.10 0.90 -39.02
N VAL A 832 39.56 0.21 -40.03
CA VAL A 832 39.19 -1.20 -39.93
C VAL A 832 40.44 -1.99 -40.31
N GLU A 833 41.17 -2.51 -39.33
CA GLU A 833 42.16 -3.56 -39.58
C GLU A 833 41.43 -4.83 -40.04
N MET A 834 41.56 -5.17 -41.33
CA MET A 834 41.22 -6.49 -41.83
C MET A 834 42.49 -7.36 -41.79
N GLY A 835 42.50 -8.37 -40.92
CA GLY A 835 43.57 -9.36 -40.88
C GLY A 835 43.60 -10.18 -42.17
N GLU A 836 44.76 -10.20 -42.82
CA GLU A 836 45.07 -11.08 -43.94
C GLU A 836 44.97 -12.55 -43.48
N MET A 837 44.11 -13.35 -44.12
CA MET A 837 44.18 -14.80 -44.05
C MET A 837 45.32 -15.25 -44.97
N SER A 838 46.42 -15.70 -44.38
CA SER A 838 47.50 -16.37 -45.09
C SER A 838 47.04 -17.77 -45.55
N ASP A 839 47.04 -17.94 -46.87
CA ASP A 839 47.04 -19.24 -47.52
C ASP A 839 48.26 -20.05 -47.07
N LYS A 840 48.00 -21.25 -46.53
CA LYS A 840 48.86 -22.44 -46.65
C LYS A 840 48.10 -23.66 -46.15
N GLY A 841 47.36 -24.28 -47.06
CA GLY A 841 46.98 -25.68 -46.96
C GLY A 841 48.09 -26.56 -47.53
N GLU A 842 48.42 -27.62 -46.81
CA GLU A 842 49.06 -28.89 -47.21
C GLU A 842 49.43 -29.60 -45.88
N SER A 843 49.25 -30.89 -45.63
CA SER A 843 48.59 -32.01 -46.29
C SER A 843 48.63 -33.19 -45.31
N ASN A 844 47.58 -34.02 -45.32
CA ASN A 844 47.56 -35.48 -45.16
C ASN A 844 48.20 -36.25 -43.96
N VAL A 845 47.40 -37.25 -43.54
CA VAL A 845 47.67 -38.55 -42.87
C VAL A 845 47.88 -38.55 -41.34
N GLY A 846 46.98 -39.25 -40.64
CA GLY A 846 47.10 -39.66 -39.25
C GLY A 846 45.76 -39.77 -38.54
#